data_AF-A0A2P9EW38-F1
#
_entry.id   AF-A0A2P9EW38-F1
#
_cell.length_a   1.000
_cell.length_b   1.000
_cell.length_c   1.000
_cell.angle_alpha   90.00
_cell.angle_beta   90.00
_cell.angle_gamma   90.00
#
_symmetry.space_group_name_H-M   'P 1'
#
loop_
_entity.id
_entity.type
_entity.pdbx_description
1 polymer ?
#
loop_
_entity_poly.entity_id
_entity_poly.type
_entity_poly.pdbx_seq_one_letter_code
_entity_poly.pdbx_strand_id
1 'polypeptide(L)'
;MSRVARELGSKADELIAEVERCLRSELPDLWTYSDAMTSQNVARHVVVVLSALEHGVDPRAVEQPIAELTRVRRLARHGVPVSVVLRAFRLGQGVMLDRLLEGMARLTDDATLISEAARRLIVTATGYVDRSSEQGVVAYEEEREHRLRGRLSLVNEASVRIGTTLDIAQTTQELAEFATEPLAGLADRSFADLVTVDLIDSALHGHDTPPEDPLVLRRLARRTSAAPEEHSEAGASGGGAGAGSGSAGSELRRGAALEQGAAVGSATKVALPEPHTFPAGSLPARALATGHPFRHRLDGGPPDLVHPARPAPRGASVPPVPSAPSPPSAHSTLVVPLRARGAILGVAQFFRAPASDAFDDEDLLLAQEIAARAAVAVDNARRYTHARATAISLQRSLLPSRTPPQSAVEVACRYRPAGDRAGVGGDWYDVIPLSGARVALVVGDVVGHGIHAAATMGRLRTAVRTLADIDLPPDELLTHLDDVVIRLSAEAEGEGEEDEEEQGQGQGQERRGRGARQGEAGDARADAGSGDRADARSPGGGGRSEGAGARAAAGRGLPSGSPRAGDLGSGISASAGGGATGSTPPVTSGAVPPGPAAPLPHPFGAPSPRPSPSPTLAPVGAESVGVVGATCVYAVYDPVSRSCTLARAGHVLPVVVAPDGVVDVLDLPPGPPLGLGGLPFESVEVEWPEGTVLALYTDGLLEARGHDIDEGLARLRDALVRPAASLEATCDAVLGSLLPPRPPDDVALLLARTRALGAEQVAHWDLEADPAAVGLARANVARQLALWGLEELDFLAELVVSELVTNAIRYGRPPIGLRLIHDRTLLCEVSDAGSTTPHLRRARVFDEGGRGLLLVAQLAERWGTRHARHGKTVWAELNASAALPDMAFL
;
A
#
# COMPACT_ATOMS: atom_id res chain seq x y z
N MET A 1 73.86 23.83 31.48
CA MET A 1 72.77 23.96 30.49
C MET A 1 73.34 24.40 29.14
N SER A 2 73.41 25.70 28.77
CA SER A 2 73.69 26.14 27.39
C SER A 2 74.89 25.49 26.67
N ARG A 3 76.02 25.26 27.34
CA ARG A 3 77.18 24.56 26.74
C ARG A 3 76.86 23.11 26.36
N VAL A 4 76.10 22.39 27.19
CA VAL A 4 75.65 21.01 26.91
C VAL A 4 74.62 20.98 25.79
N ALA A 5 73.70 21.96 25.78
CA ALA A 5 72.70 22.08 24.71
C ALA A 5 73.36 22.27 23.34
N ARG A 6 74.45 23.06 23.28
CA ARG A 6 75.29 23.23 22.09
C ARG A 6 76.06 21.96 21.70
N GLU A 7 76.64 21.25 22.68
CA GLU A 7 77.37 19.98 22.45
C GLU A 7 76.45 18.87 21.92
N LEU A 8 75.22 18.77 22.42
CA LEU A 8 74.20 17.87 21.88
C LEU A 8 73.60 18.39 20.57
N GLY A 9 73.51 19.71 20.40
CA GLY A 9 73.08 20.35 19.15
C GLY A 9 74.00 20.03 17.97
N SER A 10 75.31 19.94 18.19
CA SER A 10 76.28 19.48 17.17
C SER A 10 76.23 17.96 16.92
N LYS A 11 75.37 17.23 17.63
CA LYS A 11 75.09 15.78 17.49
C LYS A 11 73.59 15.48 17.35
N ALA A 12 72.79 16.46 16.91
CA ALA A 12 71.34 16.35 16.91
C ALA A 12 70.85 15.10 16.17
N ASP A 13 71.43 14.74 15.03
CA ASP A 13 71.02 13.58 14.23
C ASP A 13 71.21 12.23 14.96
N GLU A 14 72.28 12.08 15.76
CA GLU A 14 72.50 10.88 16.59
C GLU A 14 71.38 10.73 17.63
N LEU A 15 71.01 11.85 18.27
CA LEU A 15 70.00 11.94 19.31
C LEU A 15 68.57 11.77 18.76
N ILE A 16 68.29 12.31 17.56
CA ILE A 16 67.03 12.11 16.83
C ILE A 16 66.85 10.64 16.47
N ALA A 17 67.90 9.98 15.95
CA ALA A 17 67.88 8.56 15.65
C ALA A 17 67.74 7.68 16.90
N GLU A 18 68.22 8.13 18.07
CA GLU A 18 68.03 7.44 19.34
C GLU A 18 66.60 7.57 19.88
N VAL A 19 66.01 8.78 19.85
CA VAL A 19 64.60 9.00 20.20
C VAL A 19 63.68 8.22 19.27
N GLU A 20 63.91 8.24 17.95
CA GLU A 20 63.11 7.48 16.98
C GLU A 20 63.19 5.97 17.24
N ARG A 21 64.39 5.45 17.53
CA ARG A 21 64.59 4.01 17.83
C ARG A 21 63.82 3.60 19.08
N CYS A 22 63.90 4.39 20.15
CA CYS A 22 63.17 4.18 21.40
C CYS A 22 61.65 4.18 21.17
N LEU A 23 61.13 5.18 20.44
CA LEU A 23 59.70 5.27 20.13
C LEU A 23 59.22 4.10 19.26
N ARG A 24 60.00 3.67 18.25
CA ARG A 24 59.64 2.56 17.38
C ARG A 24 59.68 1.20 18.09
N SER A 25 60.55 1.01 19.09
CA SER A 25 60.57 -0.22 19.90
C SER A 25 59.46 -0.26 20.95
N GLU A 26 59.16 0.88 21.59
CA GLU A 26 58.19 0.94 22.70
C GLU A 26 56.74 1.16 22.27
N LEU A 27 56.52 1.77 21.10
CA LEU A 27 55.22 2.18 20.56
C LEU A 27 55.15 1.95 19.03
N PRO A 28 55.26 0.69 18.56
CA PRO A 28 55.30 0.39 17.12
C PRO A 28 54.05 0.85 16.37
N ASP A 29 52.89 0.86 17.03
CA ASP A 29 51.58 1.24 16.44
C ASP A 29 51.56 2.66 15.87
N LEU A 30 52.45 3.55 16.35
CA LEU A 30 52.60 4.92 15.83
C LEU A 30 53.11 4.95 14.38
N TRP A 31 53.73 3.86 13.89
CA TRP A 31 54.19 3.71 12.50
C TRP A 31 53.26 2.88 11.62
N THR A 32 52.23 2.23 12.17
CA THR A 32 51.20 1.51 11.40
C THR A 32 50.40 2.45 10.49
N TYR A 33 50.31 3.73 10.87
CA TYR A 33 49.72 4.81 10.09
C TYR A 33 50.86 5.63 9.48
N SER A 34 51.20 5.36 8.21
CA SER A 34 52.42 5.83 7.52
C SER A 34 52.75 7.32 7.68
N ASP A 35 51.71 8.15 7.74
CA ASP A 35 51.80 9.61 7.68
C ASP A 35 51.73 10.26 9.08
N ALA A 36 51.49 9.46 10.13
CA ALA A 36 51.29 9.95 11.50
C ALA A 36 52.60 10.17 12.26
N MET A 37 53.67 9.42 11.94
CA MET A 37 54.95 9.48 12.67
C MET A 37 56.16 9.41 11.75
N THR A 38 56.80 10.56 11.52
CA THR A 38 58.02 10.65 10.69
C THR A 38 59.23 11.10 11.50
N SER A 39 60.43 10.74 11.04
CA SER A 39 61.71 11.21 11.60
C SER A 39 61.80 12.73 11.69
N GLN A 40 61.16 13.45 10.75
CA GLN A 40 61.14 14.90 10.69
C GLN A 40 60.33 15.54 11.85
N ASN A 41 59.32 14.83 12.38
CA ASN A 41 58.56 15.27 13.56
C ASN A 41 59.40 15.12 14.84
N VAL A 42 60.11 13.99 14.97
CA VAL A 42 61.07 13.76 16.06
C VAL A 42 62.18 14.82 16.03
N ALA A 43 62.75 15.08 14.85
CA ALA A 43 63.76 16.10 14.62
C ALA A 43 63.32 17.49 15.09
N ARG A 44 62.09 17.90 14.75
CA ARG A 44 61.54 19.20 15.13
C ARG A 44 61.49 19.39 16.64
N HIS A 45 61.03 18.40 17.41
CA HIS A 45 61.01 18.49 18.87
C HIS A 45 62.43 18.55 19.48
N VAL A 46 63.34 17.68 19.04
CA VAL A 46 64.73 17.65 19.56
C VAL A 46 65.43 19.01 19.35
N VAL A 47 65.35 19.56 18.13
CA VAL A 47 65.98 20.84 17.77
C VAL A 47 65.37 22.01 18.54
N VAL A 48 64.04 22.06 18.69
CA VAL A 48 63.36 23.14 19.44
C VAL A 48 63.77 23.16 20.91
N VAL A 49 63.80 21.99 21.58
CA VAL A 49 64.19 21.88 23.00
C VAL A 49 65.66 22.24 23.21
N LEU A 50 66.57 21.76 22.36
CA LEU A 50 68.00 22.10 22.46
C LEU A 50 68.24 23.60 22.21
N SER A 51 67.59 24.19 21.21
CA SER A 51 67.73 25.62 20.92
C SER A 51 67.26 26.51 22.08
N ALA A 52 66.14 26.18 22.74
CA ALA A 52 65.68 26.90 23.92
C ALA A 52 66.69 26.80 25.08
N LEU A 53 67.19 25.59 25.35
CA LEU A 53 68.19 25.32 26.40
C LEU A 53 69.56 25.96 26.11
N GLU A 54 69.93 26.17 24.85
CA GLU A 54 71.11 26.94 24.47
C GLU A 54 70.94 28.43 24.77
N HIS A 55 69.88 29.04 24.23
CA HIS A 55 69.64 30.49 24.32
C HIS A 55 69.15 30.95 25.71
N GLY A 56 68.89 30.02 26.63
CA GLY A 56 68.43 30.34 27.99
C GLY A 56 66.95 30.73 28.08
N VAL A 57 66.20 30.55 26.98
CA VAL A 57 64.74 30.63 26.96
C VAL A 57 64.20 29.49 27.81
N ASP A 58 63.22 29.73 28.68
CA ASP A 58 62.54 28.64 29.39
C ASP A 58 61.75 27.82 28.36
N PRO A 59 62.05 26.51 28.15
CA PRO A 59 61.30 25.65 27.25
C PRO A 59 59.80 25.64 27.51
N ARG A 60 59.36 25.91 28.76
CA ARG A 60 57.93 26.06 29.09
C ARG A 60 57.26 27.21 28.33
N ALA A 61 58.00 28.28 28.01
CA ALA A 61 57.51 29.45 27.30
C ALA A 61 57.52 29.28 25.76
N VAL A 62 57.98 28.14 25.25
CA VAL A 62 57.99 27.85 23.81
C VAL A 62 56.64 27.30 23.38
N GLU A 63 56.00 27.93 22.40
CA GLU A 63 54.76 27.43 21.78
C GLU A 63 55.02 26.17 20.96
N GLN A 64 54.08 25.21 20.98
CA GLN A 64 54.18 24.05 20.10
C GLN A 64 53.98 24.45 18.62
N PRO A 65 54.76 23.88 17.68
CA PRO A 65 54.52 24.06 16.25
C PRO A 65 53.12 23.55 15.86
N ILE A 66 52.39 24.31 15.03
CA ILE A 66 51.03 23.96 14.55
C ILE A 66 50.96 22.52 14.00
N ALA A 67 52.02 22.08 13.30
CA ALA A 67 52.15 20.73 12.75
C ALA A 67 52.03 19.60 13.80
N GLU A 68 52.34 19.88 15.07
CA GLU A 68 52.22 18.92 16.18
C GLU A 68 50.78 18.73 16.62
N LEU A 69 50.01 19.81 16.73
CA LEU A 69 48.56 19.71 16.95
C LEU A 69 47.89 19.02 15.74
N THR A 70 48.32 19.30 14.50
CA THR A 70 47.88 18.56 13.31
C THR A 70 48.27 17.07 13.33
N ARG A 71 49.39 16.69 13.98
CA ARG A 71 49.78 15.29 14.19
C ARG A 71 48.88 14.61 15.23
N VAL A 72 48.65 15.25 16.38
CA VAL A 72 47.78 14.71 17.44
C VAL A 72 46.33 14.55 16.95
N ARG A 73 45.82 15.53 16.18
CA ARG A 73 44.52 15.43 15.50
C ARG A 73 44.45 14.24 14.52
N ARG A 74 45.48 13.98 13.72
CA ARG A 74 45.53 12.78 12.86
C ARG A 74 45.62 11.47 13.65
N LEU A 75 46.34 11.43 14.78
CA LEU A 75 46.34 10.27 15.67
C LEU A 75 44.95 10.02 16.29
N ALA A 76 44.20 11.08 16.64
CA ALA A 76 42.81 10.98 17.08
C ALA A 76 41.88 10.42 15.98
N ARG A 77 42.02 10.87 14.72
CA ARG A 77 41.27 10.33 13.56
C ARG A 77 41.49 8.83 13.36
N HIS A 78 42.69 8.34 13.64
CA HIS A 78 43.03 6.92 13.56
C HIS A 78 42.72 6.12 14.83
N GLY A 79 42.03 6.72 15.81
CA GLY A 79 41.63 6.05 17.05
C GLY A 79 42.77 5.69 18.01
N VAL A 80 43.98 6.20 17.78
CA VAL A 80 45.16 5.91 18.60
C VAL A 80 44.94 6.48 20.01
N PRO A 81 44.92 5.67 21.08
CA PRO A 81 44.57 6.16 22.42
C PRO A 81 45.44 7.34 22.87
N VAL A 82 44.83 8.38 23.45
CA VAL A 82 45.56 9.56 23.94
C VAL A 82 46.68 9.20 24.92
N SER A 83 46.55 8.10 25.68
CA SER A 83 47.59 7.55 26.53
C SER A 83 48.86 7.10 25.77
N VAL A 84 48.73 6.61 24.54
CA VAL A 84 49.86 6.28 23.64
C VAL A 84 50.57 7.55 23.18
N VAL A 85 49.80 8.58 22.79
CA VAL A 85 50.32 9.90 22.40
C VAL A 85 51.11 10.53 23.55
N LEU A 86 50.56 10.50 24.77
CA LEU A 86 51.21 10.99 25.99
C LEU A 86 52.44 10.16 26.39
N ARG A 87 52.40 8.83 26.18
CA ARG A 87 53.56 7.95 26.42
C ARG A 87 54.71 8.28 25.47
N ALA A 88 54.43 8.60 24.21
CA ALA A 88 55.45 8.99 23.24
C ALA A 88 56.22 10.27 23.66
N PHE A 89 55.51 11.32 24.10
CA PHE A 89 56.17 12.53 24.59
C PHE A 89 57.10 12.26 25.79
N ARG A 90 56.66 11.42 26.75
CA ARG A 90 57.45 11.05 27.93
C ARG A 90 58.68 10.21 27.60
N LEU A 91 58.55 9.25 26.68
CA LEU A 91 59.69 8.42 26.22
C LEU A 91 60.75 9.26 25.49
N GLY A 92 60.32 10.16 24.60
CA GLY A 92 61.23 11.08 23.92
C GLY A 92 61.93 12.05 24.90
N GLN A 93 61.20 12.55 25.90
CA GLN A 93 61.79 13.39 26.96
C GLN A 93 62.83 12.63 27.79
N GLY A 94 62.60 11.35 28.11
CA GLY A 94 63.54 10.53 28.88
C GLY A 94 64.92 10.45 28.22
N VAL A 95 64.95 10.03 26.95
CA VAL A 95 66.19 9.96 26.14
C VAL A 95 66.92 11.32 26.09
N MET A 96 66.17 12.41 25.91
CA MET A 96 66.72 13.77 25.93
C MET A 96 67.33 14.15 27.28
N LEU A 97 66.64 13.81 28.38
CA LEU A 97 67.05 14.14 29.74
C LEU A 97 68.33 13.38 30.14
N ASP A 98 68.39 12.08 29.86
CA ASP A 98 69.56 11.25 30.19
C ASP A 98 70.82 11.76 29.46
N ARG A 99 70.71 12.06 28.15
CA ARG A 99 71.82 12.61 27.36
C ARG A 99 72.25 14.02 27.80
N LEU A 100 71.32 14.85 28.26
CA LEU A 100 71.62 16.15 28.87
C LEU A 100 72.32 16.02 30.23
N LEU A 101 71.95 15.04 31.06
CA LEU A 101 72.58 14.79 32.36
C LEU A 101 73.99 14.20 32.20
N GLU A 102 74.17 13.22 31.31
CA GLU A 102 75.50 12.73 30.91
C GLU A 102 76.41 13.87 30.43
N GLY A 103 75.88 14.76 29.58
CA GLY A 103 76.62 15.90 29.06
C GLY A 103 77.01 16.92 30.13
N MET A 104 76.21 17.09 31.19
CA MET A 104 76.62 17.92 32.34
C MET A 104 77.81 17.29 33.09
N ALA A 105 77.76 15.98 33.34
CA ALA A 105 78.84 15.25 34.00
C ALA A 105 80.15 15.20 33.19
N ARG A 106 80.09 15.42 31.86
CA ARG A 106 81.29 15.54 31.00
C ARG A 106 81.91 16.95 30.98
N LEU A 107 81.21 17.99 31.44
CA LEU A 107 81.69 19.39 31.36
C LEU A 107 82.20 19.99 32.68
N THR A 108 81.94 19.36 33.84
CA THR A 108 82.46 19.80 35.14
C THR A 108 82.33 18.70 36.19
N ASP A 109 83.30 18.59 37.10
CA ASP A 109 83.25 17.70 38.27
C ASP A 109 82.59 18.35 39.51
N ASP A 110 82.14 19.60 39.41
CA ASP A 110 81.48 20.32 40.52
C ASP A 110 80.07 19.74 40.76
N ALA A 111 79.97 18.81 41.71
CA ALA A 111 78.74 18.16 42.11
C ALA A 111 77.62 19.15 42.54
N THR A 112 77.98 20.32 43.06
CA THR A 112 77.02 21.39 43.41
C THR A 112 76.42 22.03 42.16
N LEU A 113 77.26 22.38 41.18
CA LEU A 113 76.80 22.92 39.89
C LEU A 113 76.05 21.86 39.05
N ILE A 114 76.47 20.60 39.08
CA ILE A 114 75.73 19.49 38.45
C ILE A 114 74.35 19.35 39.10
N SER A 115 74.27 19.28 40.43
CA SER A 115 73.01 19.06 41.16
C SER A 115 71.99 20.18 40.91
N GLU A 116 72.43 21.44 40.94
CA GLU A 116 71.53 22.57 40.67
C GLU A 116 71.14 22.67 39.18
N ALA A 117 72.06 22.40 38.26
CA ALA A 117 71.76 22.36 36.83
C ALA A 117 70.81 21.20 36.45
N ALA A 118 70.98 20.04 37.08
CA ALA A 118 70.10 18.86 36.92
C ALA A 118 68.72 19.14 37.50
N ARG A 119 68.63 19.68 38.73
CA ARG A 119 67.37 20.10 39.34
C ARG A 119 66.62 21.09 38.45
N ARG A 120 67.30 22.14 37.97
CA ARG A 120 66.71 23.13 37.06
C ARG A 120 66.25 22.50 35.75
N LEU A 121 67.05 21.61 35.15
CA LEU A 121 66.66 20.90 33.93
C LEU A 121 65.43 20.01 34.13
N ILE A 122 65.36 19.21 35.21
CA ILE A 122 64.22 18.34 35.49
C ILE A 122 62.95 19.18 35.64
N VAL A 123 62.99 20.24 36.46
CA VAL A 123 61.86 21.16 36.65
C VAL A 123 61.40 21.80 35.33
N THR A 124 62.34 22.24 34.49
CA THR A 124 62.07 22.77 33.15
C THR A 124 61.45 21.72 32.22
N ALA A 125 62.05 20.55 32.10
CA ALA A 125 61.69 19.53 31.12
C ALA A 125 60.33 18.89 31.43
N THR A 126 60.03 18.61 32.70
CA THR A 126 58.71 18.12 33.12
C THR A 126 57.63 19.15 32.77
N GLY A 127 57.82 20.43 33.10
CA GLY A 127 56.86 21.48 32.76
C GLY A 127 56.68 21.75 31.26
N TYR A 128 57.67 21.41 30.42
CA TYR A 128 57.51 21.42 28.96
C TYR A 128 56.62 20.25 28.49
N VAL A 129 56.79 19.05 29.06
CA VAL A 129 55.97 17.88 28.72
C VAL A 129 54.57 17.97 29.31
N ASP A 130 54.38 18.57 30.49
CA ASP A 130 53.04 18.83 31.04
C ASP A 130 52.24 19.76 30.11
N ARG A 131 52.79 20.92 29.74
CA ARG A 131 52.17 21.85 28.77
C ARG A 131 51.94 21.20 27.40
N SER A 132 52.90 20.40 26.92
CA SER A 132 52.76 19.63 25.67
C SER A 132 51.66 18.59 25.75
N SER A 133 51.48 17.97 26.92
CA SER A 133 50.42 17.00 27.19
C SER A 133 49.06 17.68 27.25
N GLU A 134 48.94 18.82 27.94
CA GLU A 134 47.71 19.63 28.00
C GLU A 134 47.26 20.05 26.60
N GLN A 135 48.13 20.70 25.82
CA GLN A 135 47.80 21.14 24.46
C GLN A 135 47.49 19.96 23.52
N GLY A 136 48.18 18.83 23.67
CA GLY A 136 47.88 17.60 22.94
C GLY A 136 46.53 17.00 23.31
N VAL A 137 46.18 16.93 24.60
CA VAL A 137 44.89 16.41 25.07
C VAL A 137 43.75 17.30 24.56
N VAL A 138 43.85 18.63 24.67
CA VAL A 138 42.82 19.53 24.13
C VAL A 138 42.64 19.32 22.62
N ALA A 139 43.72 19.31 21.83
CA ALA A 139 43.61 19.10 20.38
C ALA A 139 43.08 17.70 20.00
N TYR A 140 43.33 16.68 20.83
CA TYR A 140 42.78 15.33 20.67
C TYR A 140 41.28 15.27 20.99
N GLU A 141 40.86 15.89 22.10
CA GLU A 141 39.47 15.92 22.55
C GLU A 141 38.59 16.78 21.64
N GLU A 142 39.08 17.94 21.19
CA GLU A 142 38.43 18.78 20.17
C GLU A 142 38.13 18.00 18.89
N GLU A 143 39.12 17.29 18.34
CA GLU A 143 38.97 16.52 17.09
C GLU A 143 38.00 15.34 17.27
N ARG A 144 38.11 14.63 18.40
CA ARG A 144 37.22 13.53 18.76
C ARG A 144 35.78 14.01 18.95
N GLU A 145 35.57 15.13 19.63
CA GLU A 145 34.22 15.68 19.80
C GLU A 145 33.67 16.25 18.49
N HIS A 146 34.50 16.88 17.67
CA HIS A 146 34.13 17.37 16.34
C HIS A 146 33.64 16.22 15.44
N ARG A 147 34.37 15.08 15.40
CA ARG A 147 33.94 13.87 14.67
C ARG A 147 32.66 13.25 15.26
N LEU A 148 32.54 13.15 16.58
CA LEU A 148 31.32 12.63 17.23
C LEU A 148 30.07 13.49 16.94
N ARG A 149 30.19 14.82 17.00
CA ARG A 149 29.12 15.76 16.63
C ARG A 149 28.80 15.68 15.14
N GLY A 150 29.82 15.62 14.28
CA GLY A 150 29.69 15.46 12.83
C GLY A 150 28.92 14.20 12.49
N ARG A 151 29.34 13.04 13.02
CA ARG A 151 28.67 11.74 12.83
C ARG A 151 27.18 11.80 13.22
N LEU A 152 26.85 12.36 14.38
CA LEU A 152 25.46 12.55 14.82
C LEU A 152 24.67 13.47 13.86
N SER A 153 25.27 14.54 13.37
CA SER A 153 24.63 15.47 12.42
C SER A 153 24.33 14.80 11.08
N LEU A 154 25.31 14.08 10.51
CA LEU A 154 25.15 13.35 9.24
C LEU A 154 24.11 12.23 9.35
N VAL A 155 24.13 11.48 10.45
CA VAL A 155 23.15 10.42 10.75
C VAL A 155 21.74 10.99 10.91
N ASN A 156 21.61 12.20 11.48
CA ASN A 156 20.33 12.90 11.58
C ASN A 156 19.86 13.47 10.22
N GLU A 157 20.74 14.03 9.41
CA GLU A 157 20.40 14.52 8.06
C GLU A 157 19.94 13.36 7.15
N ALA A 158 20.66 12.23 7.17
CA ALA A 158 20.24 10.99 6.51
C ALA A 158 18.86 10.50 7.00
N SER A 159 18.49 10.79 8.25
CA SER A 159 17.16 10.49 8.82
C SER A 159 16.01 11.30 8.24
N VAL A 160 16.31 12.46 7.65
CA VAL A 160 15.33 13.38 7.06
C VAL A 160 15.29 13.23 5.53
N ARG A 161 16.40 12.84 4.92
CA ARG A 161 16.56 12.84 3.45
C ARG A 161 16.35 11.49 2.76
N ILE A 162 16.46 10.36 3.46
CA ILE A 162 16.41 9.01 2.85
C ILE A 162 15.11 8.27 3.25
N GLY A 163 14.37 7.79 2.26
CA GLY A 163 13.20 6.93 2.42
C GLY A 163 11.86 7.66 2.49
N THR A 164 11.79 8.90 2.03
CA THR A 164 10.65 9.80 2.28
C THR A 164 9.39 9.48 1.45
N THR A 165 9.53 8.69 0.38
CA THR A 165 8.51 8.53 -0.68
C THR A 165 7.95 7.11 -0.85
N LEU A 166 8.45 6.12 -0.10
CA LEU A 166 8.12 4.69 -0.25
C LEU A 166 8.38 4.10 -1.66
N ASP A 167 9.18 4.78 -2.49
CA ASP A 167 9.68 4.23 -3.76
C ASP A 167 11.09 3.63 -3.59
N ILE A 168 11.29 2.40 -4.06
CA ILE A 168 12.58 1.68 -3.92
C ILE A 168 13.69 2.37 -4.70
N ALA A 169 13.45 2.75 -5.96
CA ALA A 169 14.45 3.34 -6.82
C ALA A 169 14.83 4.74 -6.30
N GLN A 170 13.84 5.56 -5.94
CA GLN A 170 14.09 6.87 -5.33
C GLN A 170 14.85 6.74 -4.00
N THR A 171 14.48 5.80 -3.12
CA THR A 171 15.22 5.58 -1.85
C THR A 171 16.68 5.19 -2.11
N THR A 172 16.97 4.36 -3.12
CA THR A 172 18.36 4.02 -3.47
C THR A 172 19.11 5.20 -4.11
N GLN A 173 18.41 6.08 -4.84
CA GLN A 173 18.98 7.31 -5.36
C GLN A 173 19.28 8.28 -4.22
N GLU A 174 18.32 8.59 -3.34
CA GLU A 174 18.50 9.44 -2.15
C GLU A 174 19.73 9.06 -1.31
N LEU A 175 20.00 7.75 -1.14
CA LEU A 175 21.24 7.24 -0.53
C LEU A 175 22.51 7.66 -1.31
N ALA A 176 22.52 7.49 -2.62
CA ALA A 176 23.65 7.84 -3.47
C ALA A 176 23.85 9.36 -3.61
N GLU A 177 22.78 10.15 -3.56
CA GLU A 177 22.82 11.62 -3.57
C GLU A 177 23.36 12.15 -2.24
N PHE A 178 22.77 11.72 -1.12
CA PHE A 178 23.23 12.07 0.22
C PHE A 178 24.73 11.81 0.41
N ALA A 179 25.22 10.65 -0.04
CA ALA A 179 26.62 10.28 0.13
C ALA A 179 27.60 10.96 -0.86
N THR A 180 27.15 11.60 -1.94
CA THR A 180 28.01 12.25 -2.96
C THR A 180 27.92 13.77 -2.99
N GLU A 181 27.00 14.38 -2.24
CA GLU A 181 26.89 15.83 -2.09
C GLU A 181 27.80 16.35 -0.96
N PRO A 182 28.19 17.65 -0.99
CA PRO A 182 28.84 18.30 0.15
C PRO A 182 27.91 18.33 1.37
N LEU A 183 28.38 17.85 2.52
CA LEU A 183 27.56 17.65 3.71
C LEU A 183 27.92 18.65 4.83
N ALA A 184 26.90 19.15 5.53
CA ALA A 184 27.07 20.12 6.60
C ALA A 184 27.85 19.49 7.78
N GLY A 185 29.07 19.99 8.02
CA GLY A 185 29.99 19.46 9.03
C GLY A 185 31.17 18.65 8.47
N LEU A 186 31.23 18.39 7.16
CA LEU A 186 32.35 17.71 6.48
C LEU A 186 33.28 18.67 5.69
N ALA A 187 33.38 19.93 6.13
CA ALA A 187 34.27 20.95 5.53
C ALA A 187 34.13 21.05 4.00
N ASP A 188 32.88 21.15 3.53
CA ASP A 188 32.45 21.23 2.12
C ASP A 188 32.93 20.06 1.22
N ARG A 189 33.22 18.89 1.80
CA ARG A 189 33.49 17.64 1.09
C ARG A 189 32.31 16.68 1.16
N SER A 190 32.18 15.83 0.14
CA SER A 190 31.25 14.70 0.14
C SER A 190 31.75 13.54 1.01
N PHE A 191 30.85 12.63 1.39
CA PHE A 191 31.24 11.39 2.08
C PHE A 191 31.95 10.39 1.14
N ALA A 192 31.56 10.34 -0.14
CA ALA A 192 32.20 9.53 -1.17
C ALA A 192 32.25 10.26 -2.51
N ASP A 193 33.15 9.81 -3.40
CA ASP A 193 33.38 10.44 -4.71
C ASP A 193 32.59 9.70 -5.81
N LEU A 194 32.27 8.43 -5.58
CA LEU A 194 31.32 7.62 -6.35
C LEU A 194 30.58 6.68 -5.39
N VAL A 195 29.28 6.50 -5.61
CA VAL A 195 28.44 5.51 -4.93
C VAL A 195 27.68 4.68 -5.96
N THR A 196 27.56 3.37 -5.73
CA THR A 196 26.60 2.49 -6.42
C THR A 196 25.73 1.75 -5.42
N VAL A 197 24.47 1.52 -5.79
CA VAL A 197 23.51 0.75 -4.99
C VAL A 197 22.94 -0.36 -5.85
N ASP A 198 23.23 -1.59 -5.45
CA ASP A 198 22.96 -2.82 -6.20
C ASP A 198 22.03 -3.73 -5.37
N LEU A 199 20.76 -3.86 -5.77
CA LEU A 199 19.75 -4.67 -5.05
C LEU A 199 19.55 -6.06 -5.69
N ILE A 200 19.24 -7.06 -4.89
CA ILE A 200 18.99 -8.45 -5.34
C ILE A 200 17.66 -8.51 -6.09
N ASP A 201 17.62 -9.18 -7.25
CA ASP A 201 16.46 -9.11 -8.16
C ASP A 201 15.18 -9.72 -7.56
N SER A 202 15.28 -10.78 -6.75
CA SER A 202 14.13 -11.35 -6.03
C SER A 202 13.53 -10.38 -5.01
N ALA A 203 14.37 -9.55 -4.36
CA ALA A 203 13.93 -8.52 -3.42
C ALA A 203 13.15 -7.38 -4.11
N LEU A 204 13.32 -7.17 -5.41
CA LEU A 204 12.52 -6.22 -6.19
C LEU A 204 11.14 -6.77 -6.58
N HIS A 205 11.04 -8.08 -6.78
CA HIS A 205 9.82 -8.74 -7.24
C HIS A 205 8.92 -9.25 -6.09
N GLY A 206 9.34 -9.07 -4.84
CA GLY A 206 8.55 -9.42 -3.65
C GLY A 206 8.47 -10.93 -3.37
N HIS A 207 9.24 -11.76 -4.09
CA HIS A 207 9.31 -13.19 -3.84
C HIS A 207 10.27 -13.48 -2.68
N ASP A 208 9.74 -13.86 -1.51
CA ASP A 208 10.53 -14.34 -0.36
C ASP A 208 11.10 -15.77 -0.57
N THR A 209 11.17 -16.24 -1.82
CA THR A 209 11.98 -17.41 -2.21
C THR A 209 13.46 -17.16 -1.88
N PRO A 210 14.17 -18.13 -1.28
CA PRO A 210 15.60 -17.98 -1.03
C PRO A 210 16.34 -17.76 -2.36
N PRO A 211 17.30 -16.82 -2.43
CA PRO A 211 18.00 -16.53 -3.67
C PRO A 211 18.80 -17.75 -4.14
N GLU A 212 18.60 -18.14 -5.40
CA GLU A 212 19.47 -19.10 -6.07
C GLU A 212 20.86 -18.48 -6.31
N ASP A 213 21.90 -19.30 -6.23
CA ASP A 213 23.29 -18.88 -6.45
C ASP A 213 23.69 -19.22 -7.91
N PRO A 214 24.17 -18.26 -8.73
CA PRO A 214 24.65 -16.93 -8.37
C PRO A 214 23.55 -15.89 -8.14
N LEU A 215 23.74 -15.09 -7.07
CA LEU A 215 22.95 -13.88 -6.80
C LEU A 215 22.89 -12.94 -8.01
N VAL A 216 21.69 -12.76 -8.56
CA VAL A 216 21.38 -11.76 -9.60
C VAL A 216 20.99 -10.44 -8.94
N LEU A 217 21.60 -9.34 -9.38
CA LEU A 217 21.35 -7.99 -8.86
C LEU A 217 21.02 -6.99 -9.97
N ARG A 218 20.39 -5.88 -9.61
CA ARG A 218 20.20 -4.68 -10.45
C ARG A 218 20.79 -3.46 -9.78
N ARG A 219 21.51 -2.65 -10.57
CA ARG A 219 22.04 -1.36 -10.15
C ARG A 219 20.92 -0.32 -10.22
N LEU A 220 20.34 0.06 -9.08
CA LEU A 220 19.24 1.04 -9.06
C LEU A 220 19.75 2.47 -8.96
N ALA A 221 20.89 2.70 -8.32
CA ALA A 221 21.51 4.02 -8.23
C ALA A 221 23.00 3.98 -8.53
N ARG A 222 23.48 5.04 -9.19
CA ARG A 222 24.90 5.35 -9.40
C ARG A 222 25.06 6.86 -9.48
N ARG A 223 25.92 7.42 -8.64
CA ARG A 223 26.23 8.86 -8.67
C ARG A 223 27.70 9.12 -8.35
N THR A 224 28.25 10.15 -8.97
CA THR A 224 29.63 10.62 -8.79
C THR A 224 29.57 12.05 -8.26
N SER A 225 30.47 12.45 -7.36
CA SER A 225 30.62 13.85 -6.95
C SER A 225 31.12 14.70 -8.14
N ALA A 226 30.59 15.91 -8.31
CA ALA A 226 31.13 16.86 -9.28
C ALA A 226 32.53 17.33 -8.84
N ALA A 227 33.49 17.37 -9.78
CA ALA A 227 34.79 17.95 -9.52
C ALA A 227 34.71 19.50 -9.48
N PRO A 228 35.45 20.18 -8.61
CA PRO A 228 35.52 21.64 -8.63
C PRO A 228 36.24 22.13 -9.89
N GLU A 229 35.70 23.17 -10.55
CA GLU A 229 36.24 23.70 -11.79
C GLU A 229 37.51 24.54 -11.55
N GLU A 230 38.68 23.97 -11.81
CA GLU A 230 39.95 24.71 -11.81
C GLU A 230 39.92 25.83 -12.88
N HIS A 231 40.01 27.08 -12.42
CA HIS A 231 39.99 28.28 -13.27
C HIS A 231 41.32 28.43 -14.04
N SER A 232 41.47 27.70 -15.14
CA SER A 232 42.63 27.78 -16.03
C SER A 232 42.55 29.00 -16.97
N GLU A 233 42.92 30.19 -16.48
CA GLU A 233 43.20 31.34 -17.34
C GLU A 233 44.45 31.08 -18.22
N ALA A 234 44.23 30.61 -19.45
CA ALA A 234 45.26 30.49 -20.48
C ALA A 234 44.70 31.01 -21.82
N GLY A 235 45.13 32.21 -22.22
CA GLY A 235 44.51 32.94 -23.33
C GLY A 235 44.90 32.45 -24.73
N ALA A 236 43.98 32.58 -25.68
CA ALA A 236 44.24 32.49 -27.11
C ALA A 236 43.76 33.77 -27.82
N SER A 237 44.69 34.55 -28.37
CA SER A 237 44.40 35.77 -29.10
C SER A 237 43.94 35.47 -30.53
N GLY A 238 42.80 36.00 -30.95
CA GLY A 238 42.30 35.89 -32.33
C GLY A 238 41.26 36.95 -32.65
N GLY A 239 41.67 38.03 -33.34
CA GLY A 239 40.77 39.11 -33.74
C GLY A 239 40.13 38.87 -35.11
N GLY A 240 38.87 39.28 -35.27
CA GLY A 240 38.16 39.29 -36.54
C GLY A 240 36.80 39.99 -36.40
N ALA A 241 36.55 41.02 -37.23
CA ALA A 241 35.35 41.85 -37.12
C ALA A 241 34.29 41.48 -38.17
N GLY A 242 33.01 41.63 -37.82
CA GLY A 242 31.89 41.49 -38.75
C GLY A 242 30.56 41.76 -38.05
N ALA A 243 29.88 42.86 -38.40
CA ALA A 243 28.55 43.19 -37.90
C ALA A 243 27.48 42.75 -38.91
N GLY A 244 26.36 42.20 -38.43
CA GLY A 244 25.22 41.78 -39.25
C GLY A 244 24.00 41.51 -38.38
N SER A 245 22.79 41.81 -38.89
CA SER A 245 21.59 41.94 -38.06
C SER A 245 20.47 40.94 -38.37
N GLY A 246 19.96 40.28 -37.32
CA GLY A 246 18.54 40.05 -37.14
C GLY A 246 17.94 38.69 -37.52
N SER A 247 16.82 38.40 -36.83
CA SER A 247 15.81 37.36 -37.07
C SER A 247 16.07 35.92 -36.59
N ALA A 248 14.99 35.33 -36.07
CA ALA A 248 14.69 33.90 -35.89
C ALA A 248 15.80 32.96 -35.37
N GLY A 249 15.82 32.72 -34.06
CA GLY A 249 16.59 31.62 -33.48
C GLY A 249 15.95 30.25 -33.76
N SER A 250 16.62 29.41 -34.54
CA SER A 250 16.32 27.98 -34.67
C SER A 250 17.62 27.17 -34.74
N GLU A 251 17.50 25.93 -34.28
CA GLU A 251 18.52 24.92 -33.97
C GLU A 251 19.62 24.68 -35.05
N LEU A 252 20.86 24.37 -34.62
CA LEU A 252 21.41 22.99 -34.75
C LEU A 252 22.77 22.74 -34.03
N ARG A 253 22.80 21.68 -33.21
CA ARG A 253 23.92 20.74 -32.94
C ARG A 253 25.35 21.24 -32.62
N ARG A 254 25.68 21.18 -31.33
CA ARG A 254 26.80 20.35 -30.79
C ARG A 254 26.53 20.01 -29.32
N GLY A 255 26.80 18.82 -28.79
CA GLY A 255 27.27 17.60 -29.48
C GLY A 255 28.13 16.64 -28.65
N ALA A 256 27.81 16.40 -27.37
CA ALA A 256 28.48 15.39 -26.52
C ALA A 256 27.46 14.75 -25.56
N ALA A 257 27.68 13.49 -25.18
CA ALA A 257 26.64 12.64 -24.58
C ALA A 257 26.26 13.02 -23.14
N LEU A 258 24.95 13.19 -22.92
CA LEU A 258 24.29 13.10 -21.62
C LEU A 258 23.33 11.91 -21.66
N GLU A 259 23.62 10.82 -20.95
CA GLU A 259 22.63 9.76 -20.70
C GLU A 259 21.72 10.14 -19.53
N GLN A 260 20.84 11.08 -19.86
CA GLN A 260 19.51 11.36 -19.31
C GLN A 260 19.14 10.72 -17.96
N GLY A 261 18.95 11.57 -16.95
CA GLY A 261 17.83 11.37 -16.03
C GLY A 261 16.51 11.62 -16.78
N ALA A 262 15.51 10.74 -16.60
CA ALA A 262 14.21 10.88 -17.23
C ALA A 262 13.25 11.74 -16.39
N ALA A 263 12.45 12.58 -17.04
CA ALA A 263 11.48 13.44 -16.36
C ALA A 263 10.24 12.66 -15.89
N VAL A 264 9.61 13.13 -14.81
CA VAL A 264 8.38 12.56 -14.24
C VAL A 264 7.22 12.73 -15.22
N GLY A 265 6.71 11.62 -15.76
CA GLY A 265 5.52 11.61 -16.62
C GLY A 265 5.22 10.22 -17.20
N SER A 266 3.94 9.82 -17.13
CA SER A 266 3.43 8.49 -17.50
C SER A 266 3.94 7.33 -16.61
N ALA A 267 3.04 6.38 -16.31
CA ALA A 267 3.40 5.07 -15.75
C ALA A 267 3.98 4.14 -16.84
N THR A 268 4.86 4.69 -17.68
CA THR A 268 5.67 3.91 -18.62
C THR A 268 6.53 2.98 -17.79
N LYS A 269 6.43 1.67 -18.01
CA LYS A 269 7.16 0.65 -17.25
C LYS A 269 8.66 0.92 -17.34
N VAL A 270 9.22 1.59 -16.34
CA VAL A 270 10.65 1.96 -16.28
C VAL A 270 11.44 0.68 -16.49
N ALA A 271 12.28 0.67 -17.53
CA ALA A 271 13.06 -0.51 -17.86
C ALA A 271 14.00 -0.81 -16.70
N LEU A 272 13.68 -1.86 -15.92
CA LEU A 272 14.50 -2.25 -14.78
C LEU A 272 15.95 -2.45 -15.26
N PRO A 273 16.94 -1.79 -14.63
CA PRO A 273 18.34 -1.85 -15.05
C PRO A 273 18.81 -3.29 -15.28
N GLU A 274 19.70 -3.50 -16.24
CA GLU A 274 20.09 -4.86 -16.66
C GLU A 274 20.57 -5.70 -15.47
N PRO A 275 20.09 -6.96 -15.37
CA PRO A 275 20.53 -7.85 -14.32
C PRO A 275 22.01 -8.17 -14.50
N HIS A 276 22.77 -8.16 -13.42
CA HIS A 276 24.19 -8.49 -13.40
C HIS A 276 24.53 -9.40 -12.22
N THR A 277 25.71 -10.02 -12.27
CA THR A 277 26.28 -10.78 -11.13
C THR A 277 27.63 -10.20 -10.70
N PHE A 278 27.97 -10.35 -9.42
CA PHE A 278 29.34 -10.11 -8.95
C PHE A 278 30.20 -11.39 -9.06
N PRO A 279 31.45 -11.30 -9.53
CA PRO A 279 32.36 -12.45 -9.56
C PRO A 279 32.54 -13.09 -8.18
N ALA A 280 32.55 -14.43 -8.12
CA ALA A 280 32.75 -15.16 -6.88
C ALA A 280 34.08 -14.78 -6.19
N GLY A 281 34.02 -14.49 -4.89
CA GLY A 281 35.18 -14.04 -4.10
C GLY A 281 35.44 -12.53 -4.11
N SER A 282 34.78 -11.75 -4.99
CA SER A 282 34.84 -10.28 -4.95
C SER A 282 34.28 -9.71 -3.64
N LEU A 283 34.68 -8.48 -3.28
CA LEU A 283 34.21 -7.84 -2.03
C LEU A 283 32.68 -7.70 -1.96
N PRO A 284 31.94 -7.31 -3.03
CA PRO A 284 30.48 -7.27 -3.00
C PRO A 284 29.85 -8.66 -2.84
N ALA A 285 30.35 -9.67 -3.55
CA ALA A 285 29.87 -11.05 -3.38
C ALA A 285 30.09 -11.56 -1.94
N ARG A 286 31.23 -11.22 -1.32
CA ARG A 286 31.52 -11.55 0.08
C ARG A 286 30.64 -10.77 1.06
N ALA A 287 30.34 -9.50 0.80
CA ALA A 287 29.42 -8.70 1.62
C ALA A 287 27.99 -9.26 1.59
N LEU A 288 27.51 -9.64 0.40
CA LEU A 288 26.21 -10.28 0.21
C LEU A 288 26.14 -11.68 0.87
N ALA A 289 27.18 -12.51 0.73
CA ALA A 289 27.19 -13.87 1.28
C ALA A 289 27.38 -13.91 2.82
N THR A 290 28.07 -12.94 3.41
CA THR A 290 28.34 -12.92 4.87
C THR A 290 27.45 -11.95 5.65
N GLY A 291 26.85 -10.96 4.98
CA GLY A 291 26.18 -9.85 5.63
C GLY A 291 27.10 -8.93 6.45
N HIS A 292 28.43 -9.03 6.29
CA HIS A 292 29.41 -8.15 6.89
C HIS A 292 29.92 -7.08 5.90
N PRO A 293 30.26 -5.87 6.37
CA PRO A 293 30.85 -4.82 5.55
C PRO A 293 32.36 -5.00 5.43
N PHE A 294 32.96 -4.40 4.39
CA PHE A 294 34.40 -4.44 4.13
C PHE A 294 34.94 -3.06 3.78
N ARG A 295 36.12 -2.71 4.32
CA ARG A 295 36.96 -1.59 3.88
C ARG A 295 38.18 -2.14 3.14
N HIS A 296 38.57 -1.50 2.04
CA HIS A 296 39.77 -1.86 1.29
C HIS A 296 40.47 -0.63 0.71
N ARG A 297 41.80 -0.64 0.71
CA ARG A 297 42.65 0.37 0.07
C ARG A 297 43.35 -0.26 -1.14
N LEU A 298 43.30 0.43 -2.28
CA LEU A 298 43.74 -0.02 -3.60
C LEU A 298 45.14 0.53 -3.90
N ASP A 299 46.11 0.19 -3.04
CA ASP A 299 47.49 0.67 -3.15
C ASP A 299 48.27 -0.05 -4.25
N GLY A 300 48.57 0.66 -5.35
CA GLY A 300 49.68 0.34 -6.26
C GLY A 300 49.51 -0.84 -7.22
N GLY A 301 48.39 -1.57 -7.20
CA GLY A 301 48.12 -2.64 -8.17
C GLY A 301 46.64 -2.99 -8.27
N PRO A 302 46.20 -3.67 -9.35
CA PRO A 302 44.87 -4.27 -9.37
C PRO A 302 44.78 -5.32 -8.25
N PRO A 303 43.65 -5.44 -7.53
CA PRO A 303 43.50 -6.47 -6.52
C PRO A 303 43.64 -7.84 -7.16
N ASP A 304 44.35 -8.76 -6.49
CA ASP A 304 44.74 -10.08 -7.01
C ASP A 304 43.57 -11.08 -6.96
N LEU A 305 42.46 -10.67 -7.59
CA LEU A 305 41.14 -11.31 -7.58
C LEU A 305 40.69 -11.70 -9.00
N VAL A 306 41.63 -11.81 -9.94
CA VAL A 306 41.42 -12.45 -11.26
C VAL A 306 42.22 -13.74 -11.31
N HIS A 307 41.89 -14.68 -10.41
CA HIS A 307 42.21 -16.08 -10.65
C HIS A 307 41.37 -16.53 -11.86
N PRO A 308 41.98 -16.96 -12.99
CA PRO A 308 41.22 -17.34 -14.18
C PRO A 308 40.25 -18.48 -13.85
N ALA A 309 39.04 -18.38 -14.39
CA ALA A 309 37.87 -19.10 -13.91
C ALA A 309 38.10 -20.60 -13.73
N ARG A 310 37.85 -21.11 -12.52
CA ARG A 310 37.58 -22.54 -12.31
C ARG A 310 36.29 -22.84 -13.09
N PRO A 311 36.30 -23.76 -14.08
CA PRO A 311 35.16 -23.94 -14.96
C PRO A 311 33.93 -24.40 -14.16
N ALA A 312 32.80 -23.74 -14.40
CA ALA A 312 31.54 -24.08 -13.76
C ALA A 312 31.15 -25.55 -14.03
N PRO A 313 30.52 -26.25 -13.07
CA PRO A 313 30.03 -27.59 -13.29
C PRO A 313 29.00 -27.59 -14.43
N ARG A 314 29.26 -28.37 -15.48
CA ARG A 314 28.38 -28.47 -16.65
C ARG A 314 27.03 -29.09 -16.24
N GLY A 315 25.98 -28.28 -16.15
CA GLY A 315 24.63 -28.76 -15.81
C GLY A 315 23.52 -27.71 -15.77
N ALA A 316 23.80 -26.48 -15.31
CA ALA A 316 22.77 -25.45 -15.17
C ALA A 316 22.55 -24.66 -16.48
N SER A 317 21.31 -24.63 -16.99
CA SER A 317 20.91 -23.92 -18.22
C SER A 317 20.38 -22.51 -17.93
N VAL A 318 21.19 -21.66 -17.30
CA VAL A 318 20.90 -20.23 -17.08
C VAL A 318 21.61 -19.43 -18.18
N PRO A 319 20.95 -18.45 -18.84
CA PRO A 319 21.62 -17.58 -19.82
C PRO A 319 22.75 -16.78 -19.15
N PRO A 320 23.84 -16.43 -19.88
CA PRO A 320 24.99 -15.75 -19.30
C PRO A 320 24.65 -14.30 -18.92
N VAL A 321 24.30 -14.09 -17.66
CA VAL A 321 24.10 -12.78 -17.04
C VAL A 321 25.45 -12.02 -17.02
N PRO A 322 25.52 -10.75 -17.44
CA PRO A 322 26.77 -10.00 -17.48
C PRO A 322 27.38 -9.78 -16.08
N SER A 323 28.71 -9.73 -16.02
CA SER A 323 29.44 -9.33 -14.82
C SER A 323 29.38 -7.82 -14.60
N ALA A 324 29.29 -7.38 -13.33
CA ALA A 324 29.28 -5.96 -12.97
C ALA A 324 30.44 -5.17 -13.64
N PRO A 325 30.19 -3.95 -14.17
CA PRO A 325 31.23 -3.14 -14.81
C PRO A 325 32.27 -2.66 -13.80
N SER A 326 33.54 -2.64 -14.22
CA SER A 326 34.68 -2.28 -13.37
C SER A 326 34.56 -0.84 -12.82
N PRO A 327 34.95 -0.60 -11.56
CA PRO A 327 35.00 0.76 -11.00
C PRO A 327 36.10 1.59 -11.68
N PRO A 328 36.00 2.93 -11.63
CA PRO A 328 37.09 3.82 -12.03
C PRO A 328 38.28 3.70 -11.06
N SER A 329 39.35 4.48 -11.32
CA SER A 329 40.57 4.54 -10.50
C SER A 329 40.33 5.12 -9.10
N ALA A 330 39.68 4.36 -8.23
CA ALA A 330 39.58 4.63 -6.79
C ALA A 330 40.84 4.12 -6.08
N HIS A 331 41.22 4.79 -4.99
CA HIS A 331 42.31 4.38 -4.10
C HIS A 331 41.82 3.78 -2.77
N SER A 332 40.54 4.00 -2.42
CA SER A 332 39.91 3.42 -1.23
C SER A 332 38.42 3.16 -1.47
N THR A 333 37.87 2.12 -0.85
CA THR A 333 36.47 1.72 -0.99
C THR A 333 35.88 1.11 0.30
N LEU A 334 34.58 1.37 0.51
CA LEU A 334 33.73 0.70 1.49
C LEU A 334 32.65 -0.09 0.75
N VAL A 335 32.41 -1.32 1.18
CA VAL A 335 31.37 -2.21 0.65
C VAL A 335 30.47 -2.61 1.82
N VAL A 336 29.21 -2.19 1.79
CA VAL A 336 28.28 -2.30 2.93
C VAL A 336 26.99 -3.01 2.49
N PRO A 337 26.64 -4.18 3.06
CA PRO A 337 25.41 -4.87 2.70
C PRO A 337 24.19 -4.12 3.24
N LEU A 338 23.17 -3.94 2.40
CA LEU A 338 21.88 -3.37 2.79
C LEU A 338 21.07 -4.46 3.49
N ARG A 339 20.88 -4.33 4.81
CA ARG A 339 20.23 -5.34 5.65
C ARG A 339 19.07 -4.75 6.44
N ALA A 340 17.92 -5.42 6.42
CA ALA A 340 16.73 -5.01 7.16
C ALA A 340 15.99 -6.24 7.69
N ARG A 341 15.55 -6.18 8.96
CA ARG A 341 14.72 -7.21 9.62
C ARG A 341 15.26 -8.67 9.45
N GLY A 342 16.59 -8.82 9.41
CA GLY A 342 17.29 -10.10 9.22
C GLY A 342 17.69 -10.41 7.77
N ALA A 343 16.94 -9.92 6.78
CA ALA A 343 17.20 -10.14 5.36
C ALA A 343 18.37 -9.26 4.83
N ILE A 344 18.98 -9.71 3.74
CA ILE A 344 19.92 -8.94 2.91
C ILE A 344 19.17 -8.55 1.64
N LEU A 345 19.12 -7.26 1.33
CA LEU A 345 18.38 -6.69 0.20
C LEU A 345 19.29 -6.39 -0.99
N GLY A 346 20.58 -6.18 -0.74
CA GLY A 346 21.55 -5.70 -1.71
C GLY A 346 22.85 -5.24 -1.05
N VAL A 347 23.62 -4.43 -1.78
CA VAL A 347 24.90 -3.87 -1.36
C VAL A 347 25.05 -2.43 -1.85
N ALA A 348 25.56 -1.56 -0.97
CA ALA A 348 26.01 -0.22 -1.30
C ALA A 348 27.54 -0.21 -1.36
N GLN A 349 28.10 0.42 -2.38
CA GLN A 349 29.55 0.53 -2.60
C GLN A 349 29.94 2.01 -2.67
N PHE A 350 30.89 2.42 -1.84
CA PHE A 350 31.42 3.78 -1.75
C PHE A 350 32.88 3.79 -2.19
N PHE A 351 33.30 4.83 -2.92
CA PHE A 351 34.64 4.92 -3.50
C PHE A 351 35.26 6.31 -3.28
N ARG A 352 36.58 6.38 -3.08
CA ARG A 352 37.38 7.61 -3.07
C ARG A 352 38.42 7.62 -4.18
N ALA A 353 38.48 8.72 -4.94
CA ALA A 353 39.53 9.01 -5.91
C ALA A 353 40.85 9.35 -5.19
N PRO A 354 42.02 9.32 -5.86
CA PRO A 354 43.32 9.54 -5.21
C PRO A 354 43.58 10.96 -4.67
N ALA A 355 42.69 11.92 -4.95
CA ALA A 355 42.75 13.29 -4.43
C ALA A 355 42.03 13.47 -3.08
N SER A 356 41.24 12.48 -2.66
CA SER A 356 40.50 12.46 -1.40
C SER A 356 41.24 11.63 -0.35
N ASP A 357 41.01 11.88 0.94
CA ASP A 357 41.56 11.05 2.01
C ASP A 357 40.99 9.61 1.98
N ALA A 358 41.80 8.62 2.33
CA ALA A 358 41.39 7.22 2.38
C ALA A 358 40.44 6.95 3.57
N PHE A 359 39.33 6.24 3.33
CA PHE A 359 38.37 5.88 4.37
C PHE A 359 39.01 5.23 5.61
N ASP A 360 38.58 5.64 6.80
CA ASP A 360 38.96 5.06 8.09
C ASP A 360 37.90 4.08 8.66
N ASP A 361 38.01 3.72 9.94
CA ASP A 361 37.09 2.77 10.60
C ASP A 361 35.82 3.45 11.14
N GLU A 362 35.84 4.76 11.40
CA GLU A 362 34.64 5.52 11.74
C GLU A 362 33.81 5.80 10.47
N ASP A 363 34.46 6.02 9.32
CA ASP A 363 33.78 6.07 8.02
C ASP A 363 33.04 4.75 7.71
N LEU A 364 33.65 3.60 8.02
CA LEU A 364 33.02 2.29 7.88
C LEU A 364 31.79 2.13 8.80
N LEU A 365 31.82 2.72 10.02
CA LEU A 365 30.67 2.73 10.94
C LEU A 365 29.57 3.69 10.46
N LEU A 366 29.93 4.90 10.00
CA LEU A 366 28.99 5.87 9.43
C LEU A 366 28.29 5.31 8.17
N ALA A 367 29.05 4.67 7.27
CA ALA A 367 28.48 4.01 6.10
C ALA A 367 27.50 2.89 6.46
N GLN A 368 27.76 2.13 7.54
CA GLN A 368 26.80 1.15 8.07
C GLN A 368 25.53 1.82 8.63
N GLU A 369 25.67 2.90 9.41
CA GLU A 369 24.53 3.61 10.00
C GLU A 369 23.63 4.23 8.92
N ILE A 370 24.21 4.80 7.85
CA ILE A 370 23.47 5.32 6.69
C ILE A 370 22.85 4.18 5.87
N ALA A 371 23.61 3.13 5.56
CA ALA A 371 23.12 1.99 4.77
C ALA A 371 22.00 1.22 5.48
N ALA A 372 22.04 1.09 6.80
CA ALA A 372 20.97 0.47 7.59
C ALA A 372 19.66 1.26 7.50
N ARG A 373 19.73 2.60 7.49
CA ARG A 373 18.55 3.48 7.32
C ARG A 373 17.94 3.31 5.93
N ALA A 374 18.76 3.36 4.90
CA ALA A 374 18.33 3.11 3.52
C ALA A 374 17.73 1.70 3.35
N ALA A 375 18.33 0.67 3.96
CA ALA A 375 17.82 -0.69 3.90
C ALA A 375 16.44 -0.85 4.58
N VAL A 376 16.22 -0.20 5.73
CA VAL A 376 14.89 -0.19 6.39
C VAL A 376 13.85 0.52 5.52
N ALA A 377 14.20 1.66 4.92
CA ALA A 377 13.32 2.35 3.98
C ALA A 377 13.00 1.50 2.74
N VAL A 378 13.99 0.81 2.16
CA VAL A 378 13.79 -0.11 1.02
C VAL A 378 12.91 -1.32 1.39
N ASP A 379 13.05 -1.93 2.57
CA ASP A 379 12.15 -3.03 2.99
C ASP A 379 10.72 -2.52 3.29
N ASN A 380 10.57 -1.29 3.80
CA ASN A 380 9.26 -0.66 3.98
C ASN A 380 8.58 -0.40 2.61
N ALA A 381 9.31 0.17 1.65
CA ALA A 381 8.86 0.35 0.26
C ALA A 381 8.46 -0.99 -0.38
N ARG A 382 9.35 -2.00 -0.32
CA ARG A 382 9.10 -3.37 -0.82
C ARG A 382 7.81 -3.97 -0.26
N ARG A 383 7.61 -3.89 1.06
CA ARG A 383 6.39 -4.39 1.73
C ARG A 383 5.14 -3.66 1.25
N TYR A 384 5.20 -2.33 1.14
CA TYR A 384 4.08 -1.53 0.65
C TYR A 384 3.71 -1.89 -0.79
N THR A 385 4.70 -1.98 -1.69
CA THR A 385 4.47 -2.40 -3.09
C THR A 385 3.87 -3.80 -3.18
N HIS A 386 4.41 -4.78 -2.43
CA HIS A 386 3.89 -6.16 -2.45
C HIS A 386 2.47 -6.27 -1.88
N ALA A 387 2.19 -5.61 -0.75
CA ALA A 387 0.86 -5.60 -0.14
C ALA A 387 -0.18 -4.98 -1.11
N ARG A 388 0.13 -3.82 -1.71
CA ARG A 388 -0.74 -3.16 -2.68
C ARG A 388 -0.95 -4.00 -3.95
N ALA A 389 0.10 -4.66 -4.45
CA ALA A 389 -0.02 -5.57 -5.60
C ALA A 389 -0.93 -6.78 -5.31
N THR A 390 -0.80 -7.38 -4.12
CA THR A 390 -1.68 -8.47 -3.66
C THR A 390 -3.13 -8.01 -3.57
N ALA A 391 -3.36 -6.84 -2.95
CA ALA A 391 -4.70 -6.31 -2.71
C ALA A 391 -5.43 -5.92 -4.01
N ILE A 392 -4.73 -5.28 -4.96
CA ILE A 392 -5.27 -4.99 -6.31
C ILE A 392 -5.55 -6.30 -7.08
N SER A 393 -4.74 -7.35 -6.89
CA SER A 393 -4.99 -8.65 -7.52
C SER A 393 -6.24 -9.34 -6.95
N LEU A 394 -6.48 -9.23 -5.64
CA LEU A 394 -7.71 -9.72 -5.00
C LEU A 394 -8.93 -8.97 -5.54
N GLN A 395 -8.89 -7.64 -5.55
CA GLN A 395 -10.00 -6.81 -6.05
C GLN A 395 -10.39 -7.15 -7.49
N ARG A 396 -9.40 -7.34 -8.38
CA ARG A 396 -9.62 -7.76 -9.77
C ARG A 396 -10.23 -9.15 -9.93
N SER A 397 -10.14 -10.01 -8.90
CA SER A 397 -10.86 -11.29 -8.85
C SER A 397 -12.29 -11.16 -8.29
N LEU A 398 -12.56 -10.10 -7.52
CA LEU A 398 -13.88 -9.77 -6.98
C LEU A 398 -14.78 -9.00 -7.95
N LEU A 399 -14.25 -8.45 -9.04
CA LEU A 399 -15.01 -7.77 -10.11
C LEU A 399 -15.35 -8.72 -11.29
N PRO A 400 -16.33 -8.40 -12.15
CA PRO A 400 -16.64 -9.19 -13.34
C PRO A 400 -15.45 -9.21 -14.33
N SER A 401 -14.80 -10.37 -14.50
CA SER A 401 -13.67 -10.52 -15.44
C SER A 401 -14.10 -10.57 -16.92
N ARG A 402 -15.36 -10.94 -17.18
CA ARG A 402 -16.10 -10.75 -18.44
C ARG A 402 -17.58 -10.57 -18.09
N THR A 403 -18.27 -9.65 -18.78
CA THR A 403 -19.74 -9.69 -18.84
C THR A 403 -20.16 -10.93 -19.64
N PRO A 404 -21.23 -11.65 -19.23
CA PRO A 404 -21.88 -12.60 -20.13
C PRO A 404 -22.36 -11.83 -21.38
N PRO A 405 -22.30 -12.41 -22.59
CA PRO A 405 -22.99 -11.79 -23.72
C PRO A 405 -24.48 -11.70 -23.39
N GLN A 406 -25.12 -10.57 -23.67
CA GLN A 406 -26.55 -10.36 -23.42
C GLN A 406 -27.28 -10.07 -24.73
N SER A 407 -28.53 -10.51 -24.80
CA SER A 407 -29.40 -10.22 -25.94
C SER A 407 -30.24 -8.96 -25.71
N ALA A 408 -30.63 -8.69 -24.46
CA ALA A 408 -31.32 -7.47 -24.05
C ALA A 408 -30.50 -6.19 -24.17
N VAL A 409 -29.16 -6.29 -24.08
CA VAL A 409 -28.25 -5.14 -24.04
C VAL A 409 -26.91 -5.43 -24.68
N GLU A 410 -26.28 -4.39 -25.22
CA GLU A 410 -24.83 -4.31 -25.40
C GLU A 410 -24.24 -3.65 -24.16
N VAL A 411 -23.13 -4.14 -23.59
CA VAL A 411 -22.55 -3.53 -22.38
C VAL A 411 -21.04 -3.39 -22.49
N ALA A 412 -20.53 -2.19 -22.24
CA ALA A 412 -19.12 -1.94 -21.98
C ALA A 412 -18.94 -1.45 -20.55
N CYS A 413 -18.05 -2.11 -19.81
CA CYS A 413 -17.68 -1.72 -18.46
C CYS A 413 -16.21 -1.30 -18.39
N ARG A 414 -15.89 -0.44 -17.43
CA ARG A 414 -14.54 -0.06 -17.05
C ARG A 414 -14.42 0.09 -15.54
N TYR A 415 -13.22 -0.19 -15.05
CA TYR A 415 -12.80 0.10 -13.70
C TYR A 415 -11.48 0.86 -13.75
N ARG A 416 -11.33 1.93 -12.97
CA ARG A 416 -10.05 2.64 -12.77
C ARG A 416 -9.76 2.69 -11.28
N PRO A 417 -8.69 2.01 -10.81
CA PRO A 417 -8.34 2.08 -9.41
C PRO A 417 -7.76 3.45 -9.04
N ALA A 418 -7.93 3.82 -7.78
CA ALA A 418 -7.40 5.05 -7.22
C ALA A 418 -5.86 5.19 -7.26
N GLY A 419 -5.39 6.42 -7.09
CA GLY A 419 -3.97 6.80 -7.13
C GLY A 419 -3.11 6.23 -5.99
N ASP A 420 -1.83 6.60 -5.95
CA ASP A 420 -0.78 5.95 -5.14
C ASP A 420 -0.86 6.10 -3.61
N ARG A 421 -2.02 6.51 -3.08
CA ARG A 421 -2.27 6.62 -1.63
C ARG A 421 -3.51 5.84 -1.18
N ALA A 422 -4.50 5.68 -2.06
CA ALA A 422 -5.67 4.86 -1.79
C ALA A 422 -5.36 3.37 -2.05
N GLY A 423 -5.98 2.51 -1.23
CA GLY A 423 -5.61 1.10 -1.13
C GLY A 423 -6.32 0.20 -2.14
N VAL A 424 -7.59 -0.06 -1.86
CA VAL A 424 -8.50 -0.89 -2.67
C VAL A 424 -9.90 -0.26 -2.55
N GLY A 425 -10.58 0.00 -3.66
CA GLY A 425 -11.89 0.65 -3.66
C GLY A 425 -13.06 -0.23 -3.19
N GLY A 426 -14.08 0.44 -2.65
CA GLY A 426 -15.43 -0.09 -2.45
C GLY A 426 -16.25 -0.15 -3.74
N ASP A 427 -15.96 0.77 -4.68
CA ASP A 427 -16.46 0.84 -6.06
C ASP A 427 -16.59 -0.52 -6.78
N TRP A 428 -17.72 -0.72 -7.47
CA TRP A 428 -18.01 -1.98 -8.18
C TRP A 428 -18.95 -1.83 -9.39
N TYR A 429 -19.23 -2.95 -10.07
CA TYR A 429 -20.39 -3.11 -10.94
C TYR A 429 -20.74 -4.59 -11.17
N ASP A 430 -21.96 -4.87 -11.64
CA ASP A 430 -22.32 -6.19 -12.17
C ASP A 430 -23.39 -6.13 -13.28
N VAL A 431 -23.49 -7.23 -14.04
CA VAL A 431 -24.44 -7.44 -15.12
C VAL A 431 -25.00 -8.86 -15.00
N ILE A 432 -26.24 -8.97 -14.50
CA ILE A 432 -26.85 -10.23 -14.06
C ILE A 432 -27.97 -10.61 -15.04
N PRO A 433 -27.90 -11.76 -15.74
CA PRO A 433 -29.02 -12.25 -16.55
C PRO A 433 -30.18 -12.69 -15.64
N LEU A 434 -31.41 -12.29 -15.97
CA LEU A 434 -32.63 -12.60 -15.22
C LEU A 434 -33.59 -13.48 -16.04
N SER A 435 -34.68 -13.93 -15.42
CA SER A 435 -35.76 -14.65 -16.13
C SER A 435 -36.40 -13.80 -17.22
N GLY A 436 -36.94 -14.42 -18.27
CA GLY A 436 -37.63 -13.72 -19.37
C GLY A 436 -36.69 -12.97 -20.32
N ALA A 437 -35.43 -13.40 -20.45
CA ALA A 437 -34.35 -12.72 -21.20
C ALA A 437 -34.03 -11.28 -20.74
N ARG A 438 -34.50 -10.90 -19.55
CA ARG A 438 -34.25 -9.59 -18.92
C ARG A 438 -32.83 -9.52 -18.35
N VAL A 439 -32.36 -8.31 -18.02
CA VAL A 439 -31.03 -8.09 -17.43
C VAL A 439 -31.11 -7.13 -16.25
N ALA A 440 -30.36 -7.43 -15.19
CA ALA A 440 -30.07 -6.50 -14.10
C ALA A 440 -28.70 -5.84 -14.30
N LEU A 441 -28.64 -4.53 -14.07
CA LEU A 441 -27.45 -3.70 -14.16
C LEU A 441 -27.23 -3.02 -12.81
N VAL A 442 -26.01 -3.10 -12.27
CA VAL A 442 -25.70 -2.68 -10.90
C VAL A 442 -24.42 -1.87 -10.88
N VAL A 443 -24.44 -0.72 -10.20
CA VAL A 443 -23.27 0.09 -9.83
C VAL A 443 -23.48 0.61 -8.40
N GLY A 444 -22.40 0.96 -7.71
CA GLY A 444 -22.40 1.30 -6.29
C GLY A 444 -20.98 1.45 -5.75
N ASP A 445 -20.91 1.85 -4.48
CA ASP A 445 -19.68 2.06 -3.71
C ASP A 445 -19.89 1.62 -2.26
N VAL A 446 -18.80 1.31 -1.55
CA VAL A 446 -18.74 1.07 -0.11
C VAL A 446 -17.89 2.13 0.54
N VAL A 447 -18.45 2.87 1.49
CA VAL A 447 -17.84 4.03 2.11
C VAL A 447 -16.47 3.69 2.72
N GLY A 448 -15.43 4.38 2.23
CA GLY A 448 -14.06 4.24 2.69
C GLY A 448 -13.19 3.37 1.77
N HIS A 449 -11.91 3.22 2.13
CA HIS A 449 -10.92 2.59 1.24
C HIS A 449 -10.08 1.53 1.96
N GLY A 450 -9.65 0.51 1.21
CA GLY A 450 -8.76 -0.55 1.67
C GLY A 450 -9.43 -1.92 1.74
N ILE A 451 -8.80 -2.83 2.47
CA ILE A 451 -9.17 -4.26 2.48
C ILE A 451 -10.59 -4.48 3.03
N HIS A 452 -11.02 -3.67 4.02
CA HIS A 452 -12.38 -3.73 4.56
C HIS A 452 -13.46 -3.34 3.53
N ALA A 453 -13.31 -2.19 2.85
CA ALA A 453 -14.24 -1.76 1.81
C ALA A 453 -14.35 -2.81 0.69
N ALA A 454 -13.21 -3.35 0.24
CA ALA A 454 -13.15 -4.42 -0.76
C ALA A 454 -13.78 -5.75 -0.29
N ALA A 455 -13.68 -6.09 1.00
CA ALA A 455 -14.30 -7.28 1.57
C ALA A 455 -15.83 -7.12 1.65
N THR A 456 -16.32 -5.98 2.12
CA THR A 456 -17.75 -5.63 2.10
C THR A 456 -18.29 -5.64 0.67
N MET A 457 -17.60 -5.03 -0.28
CA MET A 457 -17.92 -5.08 -1.72
C MET A 457 -18.06 -6.54 -2.21
N GLY A 458 -17.13 -7.43 -1.85
CA GLY A 458 -17.23 -8.87 -2.15
C GLY A 458 -18.48 -9.54 -1.53
N ARG A 459 -18.80 -9.23 -0.26
CA ARG A 459 -19.99 -9.77 0.44
C ARG A 459 -21.29 -9.28 -0.20
N LEU A 460 -21.44 -7.96 -0.40
CA LEU A 460 -22.63 -7.35 -1.00
C LEU A 460 -22.86 -7.82 -2.44
N ARG A 461 -21.82 -8.18 -3.20
CA ARG A 461 -21.94 -8.55 -4.61
C ARG A 461 -22.57 -9.93 -4.74
N THR A 462 -22.19 -10.80 -3.82
CA THR A 462 -22.77 -12.12 -3.60
C THR A 462 -24.23 -11.99 -3.13
N ALA A 463 -24.53 -11.03 -2.25
CA ALA A 463 -25.90 -10.75 -1.80
C ALA A 463 -26.80 -10.25 -2.94
N VAL A 464 -26.40 -9.22 -3.70
CA VAL A 464 -27.15 -8.71 -4.87
C VAL A 464 -27.41 -9.81 -5.89
N ARG A 465 -26.43 -10.65 -6.21
CA ARG A 465 -26.61 -11.81 -7.09
C ARG A 465 -27.65 -12.78 -6.55
N THR A 466 -27.59 -13.11 -5.27
CA THR A 466 -28.54 -14.03 -4.61
C THR A 466 -29.97 -13.46 -4.60
N LEU A 467 -30.13 -12.16 -4.39
CA LEU A 467 -31.42 -11.45 -4.42
C LEU A 467 -31.96 -11.28 -5.86
N ALA A 468 -31.08 -11.16 -6.85
CA ALA A 468 -31.42 -11.09 -8.27
C ALA A 468 -31.82 -12.47 -8.84
N ASP A 469 -31.19 -13.56 -8.41
CA ASP A 469 -31.53 -14.93 -8.83
C ASP A 469 -32.94 -15.37 -8.37
N ILE A 470 -33.49 -14.75 -7.31
CA ILE A 470 -34.88 -14.92 -6.87
C ILE A 470 -35.85 -13.88 -7.47
N ASP A 471 -35.39 -13.05 -8.41
CA ASP A 471 -36.20 -12.18 -9.28
C ASP A 471 -37.04 -11.12 -8.53
N LEU A 472 -36.46 -10.53 -7.47
CA LEU A 472 -37.05 -9.42 -6.72
C LEU A 472 -37.08 -8.11 -7.53
N PRO A 473 -38.10 -7.25 -7.33
CA PRO A 473 -38.11 -5.91 -7.89
C PRO A 473 -37.05 -5.01 -7.22
N PRO A 474 -36.61 -3.91 -7.87
CA PRO A 474 -35.50 -3.08 -7.39
C PRO A 474 -35.67 -2.48 -5.98
N ASP A 475 -36.88 -2.14 -5.59
CA ASP A 475 -37.22 -1.57 -4.27
C ASP A 475 -37.12 -2.62 -3.15
N GLU A 476 -37.71 -3.81 -3.34
CA GLU A 476 -37.57 -4.92 -2.39
C GLU A 476 -36.13 -5.44 -2.32
N LEU A 477 -35.41 -5.48 -3.45
CA LEU A 477 -34.01 -5.90 -3.48
C LEU A 477 -33.08 -4.95 -2.73
N LEU A 478 -33.24 -3.62 -2.91
CA LEU A 478 -32.45 -2.65 -2.14
C LEU A 478 -32.83 -2.67 -0.65
N THR A 479 -34.09 -2.93 -0.30
CA THR A 479 -34.52 -3.11 1.10
C THR A 479 -33.81 -4.30 1.75
N HIS A 480 -33.75 -5.45 1.06
CA HIS A 480 -33.02 -6.62 1.55
C HIS A 480 -31.49 -6.49 1.47
N LEU A 481 -30.97 -5.55 0.69
CA LEU A 481 -29.55 -5.21 0.69
C LEU A 481 -29.17 -4.29 1.86
N ASP A 482 -30.05 -3.36 2.24
CA ASP A 482 -29.91 -2.54 3.46
C ASP A 482 -29.89 -3.43 4.72
N ASP A 483 -30.83 -4.38 4.81
CA ASP A 483 -30.83 -5.47 5.80
C ASP A 483 -29.47 -6.21 5.89
N VAL A 484 -28.79 -6.43 4.76
CA VAL A 484 -27.47 -7.08 4.73
C VAL A 484 -26.39 -6.14 5.26
N VAL A 485 -26.35 -4.88 4.81
CA VAL A 485 -25.35 -3.90 5.27
C VAL A 485 -25.47 -3.65 6.79
N ILE A 486 -26.69 -3.52 7.32
CA ILE A 486 -26.93 -3.34 8.76
C ILE A 486 -26.36 -4.51 9.58
N ARG A 487 -26.52 -5.76 9.11
CA ARG A 487 -25.92 -6.93 9.77
C ARG A 487 -24.39 -6.93 9.67
N LEU A 488 -23.82 -6.53 8.53
CA LEU A 488 -22.37 -6.47 8.34
C LEU A 488 -21.69 -5.42 9.23
N SER A 489 -22.35 -4.29 9.50
CA SER A 489 -21.89 -3.32 10.51
C SER A 489 -21.88 -3.94 11.91
N ALA A 490 -22.99 -4.58 12.32
CA ALA A 490 -23.10 -5.19 13.65
C ALA A 490 -22.13 -6.37 13.88
N GLU A 491 -21.79 -7.13 12.83
CA GLU A 491 -20.70 -8.13 12.89
C GLU A 491 -19.34 -7.47 13.16
N ALA A 492 -19.02 -6.38 12.46
CA ALA A 492 -17.73 -5.68 12.57
C ALA A 492 -17.56 -4.90 13.90
N GLU A 493 -18.66 -4.40 14.48
CA GLU A 493 -18.64 -3.79 15.82
C GLU A 493 -18.32 -4.82 16.92
N GLY A 494 -18.85 -6.05 16.80
CA GLY A 494 -18.65 -7.11 17.79
C GLY A 494 -17.23 -7.69 17.84
N GLU A 495 -16.55 -7.79 16.68
CA GLU A 495 -15.14 -8.25 16.62
C GLU A 495 -14.17 -7.26 17.31
N GLY A 496 -14.53 -5.98 17.44
CA GLY A 496 -13.70 -4.96 18.09
C GLY A 496 -13.72 -5.00 19.62
N GLU A 497 -14.83 -5.40 20.26
CA GLU A 497 -14.93 -5.43 21.73
C GLU A 497 -14.10 -6.58 22.34
N GLU A 498 -13.96 -7.72 21.67
CA GLU A 498 -13.13 -8.84 22.15
C GLU A 498 -11.62 -8.48 22.15
N ASP A 499 -11.13 -7.76 21.13
CA ASP A 499 -9.74 -7.30 21.02
C ASP A 499 -9.41 -6.19 22.07
N GLU A 500 -10.39 -5.39 22.50
CA GLU A 500 -10.20 -4.44 23.61
C GLU A 500 -10.25 -5.12 25.00
N GLU A 501 -11.07 -6.16 25.21
CA GLU A 501 -11.10 -6.87 26.49
C GLU A 501 -9.79 -7.63 26.80
N GLU A 502 -9.15 -8.29 25.82
CA GLU A 502 -7.83 -8.92 26.03
C GLU A 502 -6.75 -7.88 26.39
N GLN A 503 -6.75 -6.72 25.70
CA GLN A 503 -5.77 -5.66 25.94
C GLN A 503 -6.03 -4.91 27.27
N GLY A 504 -7.29 -4.73 27.66
CA GLY A 504 -7.70 -4.10 28.92
C GLY A 504 -7.26 -4.88 30.16
N GLN A 505 -7.30 -6.22 30.10
CA GLN A 505 -6.92 -7.07 31.24
C GLN A 505 -5.40 -7.09 31.49
N GLY A 506 -4.57 -6.82 30.47
CA GLY A 506 -3.12 -6.85 30.57
C GLY A 506 -2.47 -5.77 31.43
N GLN A 507 -3.13 -4.62 31.68
CA GLN A 507 -2.50 -3.45 32.33
C GLN A 507 -2.91 -3.22 33.80
N GLY A 508 -3.82 -4.03 34.34
CA GLY A 508 -4.39 -3.81 35.69
C GLY A 508 -3.46 -4.12 36.88
N GLN A 509 -2.39 -4.92 36.71
CA GLN A 509 -1.84 -5.70 37.82
C GLN A 509 -0.46 -5.27 38.40
N GLU A 510 0.18 -4.20 37.92
CA GLU A 510 1.51 -3.77 38.43
C GLU A 510 1.53 -2.47 39.29
N ARG A 511 0.40 -1.77 39.48
CA ARG A 511 0.41 -0.41 40.10
C ARG A 511 -0.33 -0.21 41.42
N ARG A 512 -0.41 -1.23 42.29
CA ARG A 512 -0.78 -1.06 43.72
C ARG A 512 0.07 -1.94 44.65
N GLY A 513 1.19 -1.40 45.16
CA GLY A 513 2.14 -2.21 45.95
C GLY A 513 3.18 -1.49 46.83
N ARG A 514 3.04 -0.19 47.16
CA ARG A 514 3.91 0.50 48.14
C ARG A 514 3.13 1.42 49.07
N GLY A 515 2.97 1.00 50.33
CA GLY A 515 2.30 1.77 51.39
C GLY A 515 2.15 0.92 52.65
N ALA A 516 3.15 0.94 53.53
CA ALA A 516 3.26 -0.01 54.65
C ALA A 516 2.29 0.28 55.81
N ARG A 517 1.96 -0.77 56.58
CA ARG A 517 2.23 -0.81 58.04
C ARG A 517 2.05 -2.19 58.69
N GLN A 518 2.94 -2.43 59.66
CA GLN A 518 2.75 -3.18 60.93
C GLN A 518 2.20 -4.61 60.82
N GLY A 519 3.11 -5.57 61.01
CA GLY A 519 2.77 -6.99 61.07
C GLY A 519 2.35 -7.48 62.44
N GLU A 520 2.30 -8.81 62.55
CA GLU A 520 2.44 -9.55 63.80
C GLU A 520 3.16 -10.88 63.50
N ALA A 521 3.61 -11.60 64.52
CA ALA A 521 4.52 -12.75 64.35
C ALA A 521 3.77 -14.09 64.29
N GLY A 522 4.19 -14.98 63.39
CA GLY A 522 3.79 -16.39 63.32
C GLY A 522 5.02 -17.25 63.04
N ASP A 523 5.22 -18.31 63.82
CA ASP A 523 6.50 -19.03 63.95
C ASP A 523 6.50 -20.41 63.26
N ALA A 524 7.72 -20.92 63.07
CA ALA A 524 8.10 -22.34 63.00
C ALA A 524 7.86 -23.19 61.73
N ARG A 525 9.00 -23.57 61.14
CA ARG A 525 9.35 -24.87 60.47
C ARG A 525 8.77 -25.08 59.05
N ALA A 526 9.51 -25.52 58.02
CA ALA A 526 10.78 -26.27 57.87
C ALA A 526 10.71 -27.81 57.91
N ASP A 527 10.53 -28.41 56.72
CA ASP A 527 11.27 -29.55 56.13
C ASP A 527 11.12 -29.37 54.59
N ALA A 528 12.11 -29.61 53.72
CA ALA A 528 12.78 -30.87 53.34
C ALA A 528 11.81 -31.91 52.73
N GLY A 529 12.06 -32.53 51.57
CA GLY A 529 13.16 -32.40 50.60
C GLY A 529 13.07 -33.49 49.52
N SER A 530 13.97 -33.48 48.52
CA SER A 530 13.98 -34.35 47.30
C SER A 530 12.79 -34.15 46.34
N GLY A 531 12.87 -34.38 45.02
CA GLY A 531 13.93 -35.01 44.19
C GLY A 531 13.44 -36.36 43.63
N ASP A 532 13.71 -36.79 42.40
CA ASP A 532 14.46 -36.20 41.28
C ASP A 532 13.84 -36.65 39.92
N ARG A 533 14.48 -36.30 38.79
CA ARG A 533 14.18 -36.67 37.39
C ARG A 533 13.74 -38.13 37.15
N ALA A 534 12.99 -38.38 36.07
CA ALA A 534 13.56 -38.96 34.83
C ALA A 534 12.55 -39.20 33.67
N ASP A 535 12.95 -38.74 32.47
CA ASP A 535 12.96 -39.45 31.18
C ASP A 535 11.78 -40.34 30.68
N ALA A 536 11.08 -39.77 29.69
CA ALA A 536 11.17 -40.14 28.27
C ALA A 536 10.41 -41.36 27.65
N ARG A 537 9.92 -41.07 26.42
CA ARG A 537 9.67 -41.95 25.25
C ARG A 537 8.40 -42.83 25.20
N SER A 538 7.62 -42.51 24.16
CA SER A 538 6.61 -43.28 23.41
C SER A 538 7.15 -44.64 22.87
N PRO A 539 6.35 -45.48 22.16
CA PRO A 539 4.96 -45.26 21.67
C PRO A 539 3.99 -46.47 21.75
N GLY A 540 2.71 -46.19 21.39
CA GLY A 540 1.99 -47.03 20.41
C GLY A 540 0.71 -47.75 20.87
N GLY A 541 -0.16 -48.04 19.89
CA GLY A 541 -0.95 -49.28 19.90
C GLY A 541 -2.47 -49.21 20.13
N GLY A 542 -3.22 -48.55 19.23
CA GLY A 542 -4.51 -49.01 18.64
C GLY A 542 -5.71 -49.45 19.51
N GLY A 543 -6.92 -49.13 19.05
CA GLY A 543 -8.16 -49.67 19.62
C GLY A 543 -9.43 -49.08 18.99
N ARG A 544 -10.11 -49.85 18.13
CA ARG A 544 -11.48 -49.55 17.68
C ARG A 544 -12.48 -50.35 18.54
N SER A 545 -13.60 -49.74 18.93
CA SER A 545 -14.92 -50.40 18.95
C SER A 545 -16.04 -49.40 19.21
N GLU A 546 -17.20 -49.62 18.60
CA GLU A 546 -18.43 -48.85 18.87
C GLU A 546 -19.08 -49.23 20.23
N GLY A 547 -20.05 -48.42 20.68
CA GLY A 547 -20.91 -48.75 21.82
C GLY A 547 -22.06 -47.77 21.96
N ALA A 548 -23.28 -48.17 21.58
CA ALA A 548 -24.45 -47.30 21.53
C ALA A 548 -25.62 -47.78 22.43
N GLY A 549 -26.33 -46.80 23.02
CA GLY A 549 -27.62 -46.96 23.70
C GLY A 549 -27.58 -47.24 25.21
N ALA A 550 -28.68 -47.15 25.97
CA ALA A 550 -29.97 -46.46 25.74
C ALA A 550 -30.87 -46.49 27.00
N ARG A 551 -31.62 -45.40 27.25
CA ARG A 551 -32.95 -45.32 27.94
C ARG A 551 -33.16 -45.74 29.43
N ALA A 552 -33.35 -44.70 30.26
CA ALA A 552 -34.64 -44.30 30.91
C ALA A 552 -35.26 -44.99 32.17
N ALA A 553 -35.51 -44.18 33.22
CA ALA A 553 -36.68 -44.13 34.15
C ALA A 553 -36.56 -42.83 35.01
N ALA A 554 -37.51 -41.88 35.09
CA ALA A 554 -38.82 -41.83 35.79
C ALA A 554 -38.73 -41.82 37.35
N GLY A 555 -39.35 -40.90 38.14
CA GLY A 555 -40.16 -39.69 37.85
C GLY A 555 -40.92 -39.13 39.08
N ARG A 556 -41.82 -38.12 38.89
CA ARG A 556 -42.70 -37.40 39.88
C ARG A 556 -42.02 -36.31 40.74
N GLY A 557 -42.69 -35.22 41.19
CA GLY A 557 -44.08 -34.77 41.02
C GLY A 557 -44.37 -33.31 41.52
N LEU A 558 -45.58 -32.79 41.29
CA LEU A 558 -46.03 -31.38 41.52
C LEU A 558 -46.67 -31.11 42.91
N PRO A 559 -47.06 -29.86 43.24
CA PRO A 559 -48.51 -29.55 43.28
C PRO A 559 -49.00 -28.09 42.92
N SER A 560 -50.23 -28.01 42.37
CA SER A 560 -51.35 -27.00 42.43
C SER A 560 -51.19 -25.52 42.88
N GLY A 561 -52.02 -24.54 42.45
CA GLY A 561 -53.02 -24.48 41.34
C GLY A 561 -54.37 -23.71 41.55
N SER A 562 -54.78 -22.87 40.57
CA SER A 562 -56.17 -22.70 40.04
C SER A 562 -57.26 -21.86 40.84
N PRO A 563 -58.56 -21.68 40.42
CA PRO A 563 -59.13 -20.33 40.09
C PRO A 563 -60.64 -20.01 40.46
N ARG A 564 -61.15 -18.78 40.12
CA ARG A 564 -62.56 -18.36 39.76
C ARG A 564 -62.63 -16.79 39.61
N ALA A 565 -63.23 -16.14 38.58
CA ALA A 565 -64.65 -15.92 38.17
C ALA A 565 -65.48 -15.02 39.15
N GLY A 566 -66.27 -13.99 38.78
CA GLY A 566 -66.67 -13.35 37.48
C GLY A 566 -66.95 -11.81 37.68
N ASP A 567 -67.89 -11.06 37.07
CA ASP A 567 -68.95 -11.25 36.02
C ASP A 567 -69.58 -9.87 35.60
N LEU A 568 -70.53 -9.84 34.62
CA LEU A 568 -71.51 -8.77 34.21
C LEU A 568 -71.09 -7.53 33.35
N GLY A 569 -71.85 -7.25 32.26
CA GLY A 569 -72.08 -5.86 31.74
C GLY A 569 -72.22 -5.62 30.21
N SER A 570 -73.45 -5.46 29.71
CA SER A 570 -73.94 -4.96 28.38
C SER A 570 -73.10 -3.95 27.55
N GLY A 571 -73.23 -3.81 26.21
CA GLY A 571 -74.08 -4.49 25.20
C GLY A 571 -74.40 -3.62 23.94
N ILE A 572 -75.27 -4.13 23.03
CA ILE A 572 -75.90 -3.46 21.84
C ILE A 572 -75.03 -3.34 20.56
N SER A 573 -75.69 -3.29 19.38
CA SER A 573 -75.13 -3.58 18.04
C SER A 573 -75.48 -2.56 16.94
N ALA A 574 -74.68 -2.57 15.86
CA ALA A 574 -75.04 -2.39 14.43
C ALA A 574 -75.37 -0.99 13.83
N SER A 575 -75.47 -0.99 12.47
CA SER A 575 -75.60 0.14 11.50
C SER A 575 -74.34 1.01 11.34
N ALA A 576 -73.77 1.33 10.16
CA ALA A 576 -74.06 1.14 8.72
C ALA A 576 -75.08 2.08 8.04
N GLY A 577 -74.63 2.82 7.00
CA GLY A 577 -75.47 3.41 5.94
C GLY A 577 -75.11 4.83 5.47
N GLY A 578 -74.95 5.04 4.14
CA GLY A 578 -74.86 6.36 3.46
C GLY A 578 -73.49 7.06 3.52
N GLY A 579 -73.01 7.80 2.50
CA GLY A 579 -73.58 8.15 1.19
C GLY A 579 -74.51 9.37 1.21
N ALA A 580 -74.43 10.36 0.31
CA ALA A 580 -73.52 10.55 -0.83
C ALA A 580 -73.57 12.02 -1.35
N THR A 581 -72.81 12.33 -2.42
CA THR A 581 -72.83 13.59 -3.24
C THR A 581 -72.29 14.87 -2.57
N GLY A 582 -71.75 15.87 -3.29
CA GLY A 582 -71.38 15.92 -4.72
C GLY A 582 -71.12 17.34 -5.26
N SER A 583 -70.71 17.42 -6.54
CA SER A 583 -70.51 18.63 -7.38
C SER A 583 -69.22 19.46 -7.20
N THR A 584 -68.67 19.90 -8.35
CA THR A 584 -67.55 20.85 -8.50
C THR A 584 -68.03 22.17 -9.17
N PRO A 585 -67.25 22.98 -9.94
CA PRO A 585 -67.03 24.42 -9.66
C PRO A 585 -67.69 25.33 -10.75
N PRO A 586 -67.33 26.63 -11.00
CA PRO A 586 -66.00 27.08 -11.51
C PRO A 586 -65.48 28.52 -11.14
N VAL A 587 -64.14 28.69 -11.24
CA VAL A 587 -63.33 29.81 -11.84
C VAL A 587 -63.88 31.26 -11.97
N THR A 588 -63.11 32.28 -11.50
CA THR A 588 -62.57 33.43 -12.32
C THR A 588 -61.58 34.38 -11.60
N SER A 589 -60.38 34.56 -12.19
CA SER A 589 -59.53 35.78 -12.36
C SER A 589 -59.38 36.92 -11.31
N GLY A 590 -58.22 36.97 -10.63
CA GLY A 590 -57.08 37.90 -10.92
C GLY A 590 -57.11 39.42 -10.58
N ALA A 591 -56.10 39.91 -9.82
CA ALA A 591 -55.57 41.30 -9.79
C ALA A 591 -54.19 41.39 -9.06
N VAL A 592 -53.35 42.40 -9.37
CA VAL A 592 -51.93 42.58 -8.91
C VAL A 592 -51.53 44.08 -9.02
N PRO A 593 -50.57 44.67 -8.23
CA PRO A 593 -49.97 44.28 -6.95
C PRO A 593 -50.55 45.20 -5.82
N PRO A 594 -49.91 46.22 -5.15
CA PRO A 594 -48.52 46.74 -5.06
C PRO A 594 -47.86 46.62 -3.65
N GLY A 595 -46.63 47.14 -3.50
CA GLY A 595 -45.92 47.45 -2.25
C GLY A 595 -44.96 48.64 -2.44
N PRO A 596 -43.97 48.94 -1.56
CA PRO A 596 -43.64 48.35 -0.25
C PRO A 596 -43.68 49.37 0.91
N ALA A 597 -43.47 48.94 2.16
CA ALA A 597 -43.23 49.81 3.32
C ALA A 597 -42.24 49.19 4.31
N ALA A 598 -41.41 50.01 4.98
CA ALA A 598 -40.33 49.56 5.87
C ALA A 598 -40.75 49.51 7.35
N PRO A 599 -40.19 48.61 8.17
CA PRO A 599 -40.41 48.57 9.62
C PRO A 599 -39.53 49.60 10.36
N LEU A 600 -40.05 50.13 11.47
CA LEU A 600 -39.35 51.02 12.40
C LEU A 600 -38.60 50.21 13.50
N PRO A 601 -37.59 50.80 14.17
CA PRO A 601 -36.69 50.06 15.06
C PRO A 601 -37.28 49.78 16.45
N HIS A 602 -36.98 48.59 16.99
CA HIS A 602 -37.17 48.26 18.41
C HIS A 602 -35.88 48.52 19.21
N PRO A 603 -35.97 49.17 20.40
CA PRO A 603 -34.83 49.33 21.32
C PRO A 603 -34.71 48.16 22.31
N PHE A 604 -33.64 48.22 23.12
CA PHE A 604 -33.17 47.24 24.15
C PHE A 604 -32.51 45.98 23.58
N GLY A 605 -31.19 45.88 23.81
CA GLY A 605 -30.37 44.75 23.39
C GLY A 605 -30.00 43.79 24.52
N ALA A 606 -29.63 42.58 24.13
CA ALA A 606 -28.98 41.57 24.98
C ALA A 606 -27.48 41.47 24.60
N PRO A 607 -26.59 41.00 25.50
CA PRO A 607 -25.14 40.99 25.25
C PRO A 607 -24.73 39.95 24.19
N SER A 608 -23.75 40.31 23.36
CA SER A 608 -23.23 39.45 22.29
C SER A 608 -22.61 38.15 22.84
N PRO A 609 -22.80 37.01 22.15
CA PRO A 609 -21.99 35.82 22.40
C PRO A 609 -20.51 36.09 22.07
N ARG A 610 -19.61 35.44 22.80
CA ARG A 610 -18.17 35.49 22.51
C ARG A 610 -17.88 34.69 21.23
N PRO A 611 -16.86 35.08 20.42
CA PRO A 611 -16.44 34.25 19.30
C PRO A 611 -15.94 32.89 19.80
N SER A 612 -16.36 31.82 19.12
CA SER A 612 -15.85 30.48 19.36
C SER A 612 -14.34 30.41 19.10
N PRO A 613 -13.56 29.62 19.88
CA PRO A 613 -12.17 29.37 19.53
C PRO A 613 -12.10 28.62 18.20
N SER A 614 -11.10 28.96 17.37
CA SER A 614 -10.80 28.24 16.13
C SER A 614 -10.52 26.75 16.42
N PRO A 615 -10.87 25.82 15.52
CA PRO A 615 -10.59 24.41 15.72
C PRO A 615 -9.07 24.18 15.76
N THR A 616 -8.56 23.75 16.92
CA THR A 616 -7.20 23.22 17.03
C THR A 616 -7.09 21.98 16.17
N LEU A 617 -6.06 21.91 15.32
CA LEU A 617 -5.74 20.73 14.52
C LEU A 617 -5.57 19.50 15.43
N ALA A 618 -6.50 18.56 15.33
CA ALA A 618 -6.36 17.23 15.90
C ALA A 618 -5.28 16.44 15.14
N PRO A 619 -4.57 15.50 15.79
CA PRO A 619 -3.61 14.65 15.10
C PRO A 619 -4.31 13.75 14.07
N VAL A 620 -3.81 13.74 12.84
CA VAL A 620 -4.24 12.79 11.80
C VAL A 620 -3.65 11.42 12.14
N GLY A 621 -4.50 10.47 12.54
CA GLY A 621 -4.05 9.14 12.96
C GLY A 621 -5.02 8.41 13.89
N ALA A 622 -6.31 8.37 13.54
CA ALA A 622 -7.29 7.47 14.14
C ALA A 622 -8.21 6.97 13.02
N GLU A 623 -8.20 5.66 12.77
CA GLU A 623 -9.14 5.01 11.85
C GLU A 623 -10.50 4.91 12.54
N SER A 624 -11.57 5.34 11.87
CA SER A 624 -12.91 5.41 12.46
C SER A 624 -13.62 4.05 12.40
N VAL A 625 -13.40 3.23 13.42
CA VAL A 625 -14.32 2.14 13.79
C VAL A 625 -15.62 2.77 14.32
N GLY A 626 -16.80 2.46 13.78
CA GLY A 626 -17.07 1.79 12.51
C GLY A 626 -18.56 1.92 12.18
N VAL A 627 -18.90 2.31 10.95
CA VAL A 627 -20.25 2.20 10.38
C VAL A 627 -20.07 1.86 8.91
N VAL A 628 -20.45 0.67 8.48
CA VAL A 628 -20.32 0.26 7.08
C VAL A 628 -21.49 0.84 6.29
N GLY A 629 -21.26 1.97 5.63
CA GLY A 629 -22.20 2.56 4.68
C GLY A 629 -21.92 2.09 3.25
N ALA A 630 -22.94 2.04 2.40
CA ALA A 630 -22.77 1.79 0.96
C ALA A 630 -23.79 2.58 0.13
N THR A 631 -23.46 2.89 -1.13
CA THR A 631 -24.42 3.42 -2.11
C THR A 631 -24.63 2.41 -3.23
N CYS A 632 -25.83 2.36 -3.81
CA CYS A 632 -26.13 1.45 -4.91
C CYS A 632 -27.22 2.01 -5.82
N VAL A 633 -27.11 1.74 -7.12
CA VAL A 633 -28.21 1.84 -8.09
C VAL A 633 -28.44 0.45 -8.71
N TYR A 634 -29.70 0.05 -8.81
CA TYR A 634 -30.10 -1.24 -9.37
C TYR A 634 -31.18 -1.02 -10.42
N ALA A 635 -30.93 -1.51 -11.63
CA ALA A 635 -31.79 -1.33 -12.79
C ALA A 635 -32.11 -2.68 -13.45
N VAL A 636 -33.38 -2.93 -13.78
CA VAL A 636 -33.85 -4.13 -14.47
C VAL A 636 -34.45 -3.72 -15.81
N TYR A 637 -33.86 -4.18 -16.92
CA TYR A 637 -34.37 -3.93 -18.26
C TYR A 637 -35.03 -5.17 -18.87
N ASP A 638 -36.25 -5.02 -19.37
CA ASP A 638 -36.97 -6.01 -20.17
C ASP A 638 -36.95 -5.64 -21.66
N PRO A 639 -36.26 -6.41 -22.53
CA PRO A 639 -36.18 -6.11 -23.95
C PRO A 639 -37.47 -6.43 -24.72
N VAL A 640 -38.44 -7.12 -24.11
CA VAL A 640 -39.72 -7.47 -24.73
C VAL A 640 -40.72 -6.32 -24.59
N SER A 641 -40.96 -5.84 -23.37
CA SER A 641 -41.77 -4.63 -23.15
C SER A 641 -41.01 -3.35 -23.51
N ARG A 642 -39.67 -3.39 -23.47
CA ARG A 642 -38.76 -2.24 -23.47
C ARG A 642 -38.88 -1.32 -22.25
N SER A 643 -39.48 -1.84 -21.17
CA SER A 643 -39.52 -1.20 -19.86
C SER A 643 -38.19 -1.38 -19.11
N CYS A 644 -37.76 -0.34 -18.40
CA CYS A 644 -36.69 -0.37 -17.42
C CYS A 644 -37.23 0.04 -16.05
N THR A 645 -37.03 -0.79 -15.04
CA THR A 645 -37.39 -0.49 -13.64
C THR A 645 -36.13 -0.20 -12.84
N LEU A 646 -36.02 0.95 -12.18
CA LEU A 646 -34.82 1.39 -11.46
C LEU A 646 -35.14 1.89 -10.05
N ALA A 647 -34.26 1.58 -9.10
CA ALA A 647 -34.24 2.17 -7.76
C ALA A 647 -32.81 2.53 -7.33
N ARG A 648 -32.65 3.46 -6.38
CA ARG A 648 -31.34 3.89 -5.86
C ARG A 648 -31.34 4.06 -4.34
N ALA A 649 -30.18 3.79 -3.74
CA ALA A 649 -29.86 3.97 -2.34
C ALA A 649 -28.61 4.86 -2.23
N GLY A 650 -28.78 6.15 -1.89
CA GLY A 650 -27.73 7.15 -1.74
C GLY A 650 -26.98 7.57 -3.02
N HIS A 651 -27.03 6.75 -4.08
CA HIS A 651 -26.15 6.83 -5.24
C HIS A 651 -26.47 7.98 -6.20
N VAL A 652 -25.49 8.36 -7.01
CA VAL A 652 -25.61 9.38 -8.06
C VAL A 652 -26.66 8.99 -9.13
N LEU A 653 -27.26 10.00 -9.76
CA LEU A 653 -28.31 9.80 -10.76
C LEU A 653 -27.73 9.27 -12.09
N PRO A 654 -28.34 8.24 -12.71
CA PRO A 654 -27.96 7.77 -14.03
C PRO A 654 -28.08 8.83 -15.12
N VAL A 655 -27.27 8.69 -16.17
CA VAL A 655 -27.40 9.46 -17.41
C VAL A 655 -27.97 8.55 -18.51
N VAL A 656 -28.91 9.07 -19.31
CA VAL A 656 -29.54 8.33 -20.41
C VAL A 656 -29.29 9.07 -21.72
N VAL A 657 -28.86 8.35 -22.76
CA VAL A 657 -28.67 8.85 -24.12
C VAL A 657 -29.73 8.21 -25.02
N ALA A 658 -30.67 9.00 -25.51
CA ALA A 658 -31.68 8.55 -26.47
C ALA A 658 -31.05 8.26 -27.86
N PRO A 659 -31.70 7.47 -28.73
CA PRO A 659 -31.13 7.07 -30.03
C PRO A 659 -30.92 8.21 -31.03
N ASP A 660 -31.54 9.38 -30.79
CA ASP A 660 -31.34 10.62 -31.54
C ASP A 660 -30.13 11.44 -31.05
N GLY A 661 -29.48 11.02 -29.95
CA GLY A 661 -28.34 11.69 -29.33
C GLY A 661 -28.70 12.67 -28.23
N VAL A 662 -29.99 12.83 -27.85
CA VAL A 662 -30.39 13.62 -26.69
C VAL A 662 -29.89 12.95 -25.41
N VAL A 663 -29.20 13.70 -24.55
CA VAL A 663 -28.70 13.21 -23.25
C VAL A 663 -29.43 13.89 -22.11
N ASP A 664 -30.00 13.09 -21.22
CA ASP A 664 -30.69 13.56 -20.01
C ASP A 664 -30.16 12.87 -18.76
N VAL A 665 -30.45 13.44 -17.58
CA VAL A 665 -30.23 12.79 -16.28
C VAL A 665 -31.55 12.20 -15.82
N LEU A 666 -31.53 10.91 -15.50
CA LEU A 666 -32.72 10.19 -15.09
C LEU A 666 -33.06 10.56 -13.64
N ASP A 667 -34.14 11.32 -13.45
CA ASP A 667 -34.64 11.62 -12.10
C ASP A 667 -35.16 10.33 -11.43
N LEU A 668 -34.70 10.09 -10.21
CA LEU A 668 -35.01 8.92 -9.40
C LEU A 668 -35.19 9.33 -7.93
N PRO A 669 -36.26 8.85 -7.25
CA PRO A 669 -36.52 9.11 -5.84
C PRO A 669 -35.28 8.95 -4.95
N PRO A 670 -35.06 9.87 -3.99
CA PRO A 670 -33.91 9.80 -3.10
C PRO A 670 -34.12 8.73 -2.01
N GLY A 671 -33.58 7.53 -2.22
CA GLY A 671 -33.36 6.56 -1.15
C GLY A 671 -32.12 6.90 -0.30
N PRO A 672 -32.10 6.56 1.00
CA PRO A 672 -30.91 6.74 1.83
C PRO A 672 -29.75 5.85 1.37
N PRO A 673 -28.49 6.16 1.72
CA PRO A 673 -27.40 5.18 1.69
C PRO A 673 -27.75 3.92 2.51
N LEU A 674 -27.29 2.77 2.03
CA LEU A 674 -27.44 1.47 2.69
C LEU A 674 -26.64 1.45 4.00
N GLY A 675 -27.15 0.75 5.01
CA GLY A 675 -26.56 0.64 6.35
C GLY A 675 -27.11 1.64 7.37
N LEU A 676 -27.82 2.69 6.92
CA LEU A 676 -28.41 3.70 7.80
C LEU A 676 -29.81 3.33 8.29
N GLY A 677 -30.54 2.51 7.53
CA GLY A 677 -31.98 2.24 7.74
C GLY A 677 -32.88 3.46 7.51
N GLY A 678 -34.19 3.22 7.36
CA GLY A 678 -35.18 4.31 7.37
C GLY A 678 -36.39 4.10 6.47
N LEU A 679 -36.58 5.02 5.52
CA LEU A 679 -37.69 5.00 4.57
C LEU A 679 -37.48 3.92 3.50
N PRO A 680 -38.56 3.29 2.99
CA PRO A 680 -38.45 2.30 1.92
C PRO A 680 -37.92 2.93 0.62
N PHE A 681 -37.18 2.15 -0.15
CA PHE A 681 -36.78 2.51 -1.50
C PHE A 681 -37.99 2.53 -2.44
N GLU A 682 -37.96 3.39 -3.46
CA GLU A 682 -39.01 3.47 -4.48
C GLU A 682 -38.43 3.18 -5.87
N SER A 683 -39.12 2.34 -6.63
CA SER A 683 -38.80 2.05 -8.03
C SER A 683 -39.54 2.99 -8.99
N VAL A 684 -38.84 3.52 -9.98
CA VAL A 684 -39.42 4.17 -11.16
C VAL A 684 -39.42 3.20 -12.33
N GLU A 685 -40.48 3.20 -13.13
CA GLU A 685 -40.59 2.43 -14.37
C GLU A 685 -40.61 3.38 -15.58
N VAL A 686 -39.78 3.11 -16.59
CA VAL A 686 -39.62 3.97 -17.78
C VAL A 686 -39.46 3.11 -19.04
N GLU A 687 -40.28 3.36 -20.06
CA GLU A 687 -40.12 2.75 -21.39
C GLU A 687 -39.05 3.49 -22.21
N TRP A 688 -38.14 2.73 -22.84
CA TRP A 688 -37.08 3.29 -23.69
C TRP A 688 -37.10 2.70 -25.11
N PRO A 689 -36.86 3.50 -26.16
CA PRO A 689 -36.63 2.96 -27.49
C PRO A 689 -35.35 2.13 -27.54
N GLU A 690 -35.26 1.26 -28.54
CA GLU A 690 -34.05 0.47 -28.82
C GLU A 690 -32.88 1.39 -29.21
N GLY A 691 -31.66 1.02 -28.80
CA GLY A 691 -30.45 1.80 -29.06
C GLY A 691 -30.13 2.87 -28.01
N THR A 692 -31.02 3.09 -27.04
CA THR A 692 -30.84 3.99 -25.89
C THR A 692 -29.67 3.51 -25.04
N VAL A 693 -28.77 4.40 -24.60
CA VAL A 693 -27.65 4.06 -23.72
C VAL A 693 -27.89 4.55 -22.31
N LEU A 694 -27.99 3.64 -21.35
CA LEU A 694 -27.94 3.92 -19.93
C LEU A 694 -26.47 3.96 -19.47
N ALA A 695 -26.09 5.02 -18.77
CA ALA A 695 -24.80 5.18 -18.11
C ALA A 695 -24.97 5.16 -16.59
N LEU A 696 -24.38 4.13 -15.95
CA LEU A 696 -24.26 3.99 -14.51
C LEU A 696 -22.78 4.17 -14.12
N TYR A 697 -22.51 4.95 -13.09
CA TYR A 697 -21.15 5.34 -12.69
C TYR A 697 -21.12 5.77 -11.23
N THR A 698 -19.94 5.74 -10.61
CA THR A 698 -19.70 6.26 -9.25
C THR A 698 -19.32 7.74 -9.26
N ASP A 699 -19.51 8.43 -8.14
CA ASP A 699 -19.23 9.86 -7.96
C ASP A 699 -17.75 10.22 -8.23
N GLY A 700 -16.82 9.31 -7.93
CA GLY A 700 -15.42 9.39 -8.34
C GLY A 700 -15.20 9.69 -9.83
N LEU A 701 -16.14 9.36 -10.73
CA LEU A 701 -16.09 9.77 -12.14
C LEU A 701 -16.19 11.30 -12.32
N LEU A 702 -17.03 11.95 -11.52
CA LEU A 702 -17.31 13.39 -11.61
C LEU A 702 -16.29 14.21 -10.81
N GLU A 703 -15.95 13.75 -9.60
CA GLU A 703 -15.12 14.53 -8.65
C GLU A 703 -13.61 14.47 -8.93
N ALA A 704 -13.12 13.53 -9.76
CA ALA A 704 -11.70 13.18 -9.93
C ALA A 704 -10.71 14.30 -10.33
N ARG A 705 -11.16 15.53 -10.55
CA ARG A 705 -10.31 16.70 -10.86
C ARG A 705 -10.50 17.89 -9.91
N GLY A 706 -11.36 17.77 -8.87
CA GLY A 706 -11.68 18.89 -7.98
C GLY A 706 -12.46 20.02 -8.66
N HIS A 707 -13.23 19.71 -9.70
CA HIS A 707 -14.26 20.60 -10.22
C HIS A 707 -15.55 20.45 -9.41
N ASP A 708 -16.53 21.31 -9.67
CA ASP A 708 -17.91 21.13 -9.20
C ASP A 708 -18.58 19.92 -9.90
N ILE A 709 -19.53 19.29 -9.22
CA ILE A 709 -20.27 18.11 -9.70
C ILE A 709 -21.00 18.43 -11.00
N ASP A 710 -21.59 19.63 -11.10
CA ASP A 710 -22.24 20.15 -12.32
C ASP A 710 -21.27 20.24 -13.51
N GLU A 711 -20.00 20.57 -13.29
CA GLU A 711 -19.00 20.62 -14.36
C GLU A 711 -18.56 19.22 -14.79
N GLY A 712 -18.39 18.30 -13.83
CA GLY A 712 -18.16 16.88 -14.11
C GLY A 712 -19.29 16.28 -14.95
N LEU A 713 -20.54 16.57 -14.58
CA LEU A 713 -21.75 16.11 -15.26
C LEU A 713 -21.90 16.71 -16.66
N ALA A 714 -21.59 18.00 -16.85
CA ALA A 714 -21.56 18.62 -18.17
C ALA A 714 -20.51 17.94 -19.09
N ARG A 715 -19.30 17.70 -18.58
CA ARG A 715 -18.24 16.98 -19.30
C ARG A 715 -18.62 15.53 -19.62
N LEU A 716 -19.39 14.86 -18.76
CA LEU A 716 -19.93 13.52 -19.01
C LEU A 716 -20.93 13.52 -20.18
N ARG A 717 -21.88 14.46 -20.17
CA ARG A 717 -22.84 14.66 -21.27
C ARG A 717 -22.11 14.90 -22.60
N ASP A 718 -21.14 15.82 -22.63
CA ASP A 718 -20.30 16.10 -23.80
C ASP A 718 -19.47 14.89 -24.27
N ALA A 719 -19.12 13.96 -23.38
CA ALA A 719 -18.42 12.72 -23.74
C ALA A 719 -19.35 11.65 -24.31
N LEU A 720 -20.60 11.57 -23.83
CA LEU A 720 -21.60 10.61 -24.28
C LEU A 720 -22.26 10.98 -25.63
N VAL A 721 -22.38 12.27 -25.94
CA VAL A 721 -22.89 12.74 -27.26
C VAL A 721 -21.93 12.40 -28.42
N ARG A 722 -20.63 12.24 -28.15
CA ARG A 722 -19.61 12.09 -29.21
C ARG A 722 -19.74 10.73 -29.92
N PRO A 723 -19.93 10.70 -31.26
CA PRO A 723 -20.01 9.45 -32.02
C PRO A 723 -18.75 8.59 -31.86
N ALA A 724 -18.94 7.33 -31.47
CA ALA A 724 -17.88 6.35 -31.28
C ALA A 724 -18.20 5.04 -32.02
N ALA A 725 -17.17 4.25 -32.34
CA ALA A 725 -17.34 3.01 -33.11
C ALA A 725 -17.95 1.83 -32.32
N SER A 726 -17.90 1.88 -30.99
CA SER A 726 -18.52 0.92 -30.07
C SER A 726 -18.66 1.52 -28.67
N LEU A 727 -19.41 0.86 -27.77
CA LEU A 727 -19.53 1.32 -26.37
C LEU A 727 -18.18 1.33 -25.63
N GLU A 728 -17.25 0.43 -25.95
CA GLU A 728 -15.89 0.46 -25.38
C GLU A 728 -15.15 1.76 -25.72
N ALA A 729 -15.28 2.22 -26.96
CA ALA A 729 -14.71 3.48 -27.39
C ALA A 729 -15.40 4.69 -26.72
N THR A 730 -16.71 4.62 -26.47
CA THR A 730 -17.41 5.61 -25.62
C THR A 730 -16.88 5.60 -24.19
N CYS A 731 -16.73 4.43 -23.54
CA CYS A 731 -16.17 4.32 -22.20
C CYS A 731 -14.75 4.92 -22.09
N ASP A 732 -13.85 4.57 -23.01
CA ASP A 732 -12.48 5.07 -22.96
C ASP A 732 -12.40 6.58 -23.32
N ALA A 733 -13.32 7.10 -24.14
CA ALA A 733 -13.47 8.53 -24.39
C ALA A 733 -14.01 9.29 -23.16
N VAL A 734 -15.01 8.75 -22.44
CA VAL A 734 -15.51 9.30 -21.17
C VAL A 734 -14.37 9.38 -20.15
N LEU A 735 -13.68 8.27 -19.89
CA LEU A 735 -12.61 8.24 -18.90
C LEU A 735 -11.43 9.14 -19.28
N GLY A 736 -11.05 9.20 -20.55
CA GLY A 736 -10.00 10.11 -21.03
C GLY A 736 -10.40 11.60 -20.99
N SER A 737 -11.70 11.91 -21.01
CA SER A 737 -12.23 13.28 -20.97
C SER A 737 -12.42 13.78 -19.53
N LEU A 738 -12.80 12.89 -18.59
CA LEU A 738 -13.09 13.26 -17.20
C LEU A 738 -11.92 13.02 -16.25
N LEU A 739 -11.26 11.85 -16.31
CA LEU A 739 -10.26 11.49 -15.30
C LEU A 739 -8.86 12.08 -15.58
N PRO A 740 -8.04 12.32 -14.55
CA PRO A 740 -6.58 12.46 -14.69
C PRO A 740 -5.92 11.07 -14.85
N PRO A 741 -4.62 10.99 -15.20
CA PRO A 741 -3.91 9.70 -15.36
C PRO A 741 -3.82 8.82 -14.09
N ARG A 742 -4.12 9.39 -12.92
CA ARG A 742 -4.25 8.74 -11.62
C ARG A 742 -5.40 9.45 -10.89
N PRO A 743 -6.63 8.89 -10.84
CA PRO A 743 -7.73 9.53 -10.12
C PRO A 743 -7.43 9.57 -8.61
N PRO A 744 -8.02 10.53 -7.87
CA PRO A 744 -7.86 10.58 -6.42
C PRO A 744 -8.55 9.41 -5.73
N ASP A 745 -9.69 9.00 -6.29
CA ASP A 745 -10.54 7.90 -5.83
C ASP A 745 -10.68 6.81 -6.89
N ASP A 746 -11.35 5.71 -6.54
CA ASP A 746 -11.71 4.64 -7.46
C ASP A 746 -12.86 5.08 -8.40
N VAL A 747 -13.00 4.41 -9.56
CA VAL A 747 -14.05 4.73 -10.54
C VAL A 747 -14.58 3.49 -11.27
N ALA A 748 -15.86 3.20 -11.09
CA ALA A 748 -16.68 2.29 -11.89
C ALA A 748 -17.47 3.05 -12.97
N LEU A 749 -17.51 2.49 -14.19
CA LEU A 749 -18.34 2.97 -15.28
C LEU A 749 -18.94 1.78 -16.05
N LEU A 750 -20.26 1.77 -16.20
CA LEU A 750 -21.03 0.80 -16.95
C LEU A 750 -21.92 1.54 -17.96
N LEU A 751 -21.68 1.31 -19.25
CA LEU A 751 -22.55 1.76 -20.33
C LEU A 751 -23.32 0.57 -20.90
N ALA A 752 -24.64 0.63 -20.89
CA ALA A 752 -25.52 -0.40 -21.44
C ALA A 752 -26.46 0.17 -22.52
N ARG A 753 -26.36 -0.32 -23.75
CA ARG A 753 -27.26 0.03 -24.86
C ARG A 753 -28.41 -0.97 -24.95
N THR A 754 -29.66 -0.49 -24.91
CA THR A 754 -30.86 -1.32 -25.05
C THR A 754 -30.97 -1.98 -26.42
N ARG A 755 -31.50 -3.20 -26.44
CA ARG A 755 -31.92 -3.96 -27.62
C ARG A 755 -33.35 -4.46 -27.41
N ALA A 756 -34.12 -4.60 -28.47
CA ALA A 756 -35.50 -5.06 -28.41
C ALA A 756 -35.63 -6.49 -28.96
N LEU A 757 -36.38 -7.35 -28.27
CA LEU A 757 -36.75 -8.67 -28.80
C LEU A 757 -38.04 -8.51 -29.63
N GLY A 758 -37.89 -8.52 -30.95
CA GLY A 758 -38.98 -8.36 -31.91
C GLY A 758 -39.87 -9.59 -32.06
N ALA A 759 -40.92 -9.48 -32.89
CA ALA A 759 -41.87 -10.58 -33.16
C ALA A 759 -41.22 -11.84 -33.77
N GLU A 760 -40.04 -11.70 -34.40
CA GLU A 760 -39.23 -12.83 -34.87
C GLU A 760 -38.69 -13.70 -33.73
N GLN A 761 -38.65 -13.18 -32.50
CA GLN A 761 -38.15 -13.86 -31.28
C GLN A 761 -39.18 -13.94 -30.15
N VAL A 762 -40.31 -13.24 -30.23
CA VAL A 762 -41.34 -13.22 -29.19
C VAL A 762 -42.72 -13.47 -29.79
N ALA A 763 -43.42 -14.47 -29.25
CA ALA A 763 -44.83 -14.71 -29.53
C ALA A 763 -45.67 -14.51 -28.26
N HIS A 764 -46.85 -13.92 -28.40
CA HIS A 764 -47.76 -13.62 -27.30
C HIS A 764 -49.20 -13.96 -27.68
N TRP A 765 -49.93 -14.55 -26.74
CA TRP A 765 -51.35 -14.83 -26.86
C TRP A 765 -52.07 -14.55 -25.54
N ASP A 766 -53.05 -13.65 -25.58
CA ASP A 766 -54.04 -13.52 -24.52
C ASP A 766 -54.94 -14.76 -24.49
N LEU A 767 -55.21 -15.29 -23.30
CA LEU A 767 -55.98 -16.52 -23.10
C LEU A 767 -57.25 -16.24 -22.28
N GLU A 768 -58.37 -16.75 -22.77
CA GLU A 768 -59.61 -16.80 -22.00
C GLU A 768 -59.49 -17.83 -20.86
N ALA A 769 -60.16 -17.56 -19.73
CA ALA A 769 -60.17 -18.47 -18.57
C ALA A 769 -61.12 -19.68 -18.74
N ASP A 770 -61.10 -20.29 -19.93
CA ASP A 770 -61.82 -21.52 -20.27
C ASP A 770 -60.79 -22.66 -20.44
N PRO A 771 -60.94 -23.83 -19.78
CA PRO A 771 -60.12 -25.01 -20.03
C PRO A 771 -59.93 -25.41 -21.51
N ALA A 772 -60.85 -25.04 -22.42
CA ALA A 772 -60.68 -25.22 -23.86
C ALA A 772 -59.45 -24.46 -24.43
N ALA A 773 -59.06 -23.34 -23.83
CA ALA A 773 -57.92 -22.54 -24.25
C ALA A 773 -56.58 -23.29 -24.13
N VAL A 774 -56.47 -24.31 -23.25
CA VAL A 774 -55.26 -25.14 -23.11
C VAL A 774 -54.93 -25.88 -24.42
N GLY A 775 -55.94 -26.35 -25.14
CA GLY A 775 -55.76 -27.02 -26.43
C GLY A 775 -55.30 -26.06 -27.53
N LEU A 776 -55.85 -24.84 -27.53
CA LEU A 776 -55.45 -23.77 -28.46
C LEU A 776 -54.03 -23.27 -28.18
N ALA A 777 -53.65 -23.16 -26.90
CA ALA A 777 -52.31 -22.78 -26.48
C ALA A 777 -51.25 -23.74 -27.04
N ARG A 778 -51.39 -25.06 -26.82
CA ARG A 778 -50.47 -26.06 -27.42
C ARG A 778 -50.39 -25.94 -28.95
N ALA A 779 -51.54 -25.88 -29.62
CA ALA A 779 -51.61 -25.77 -31.08
C ALA A 779 -51.03 -24.46 -31.64
N ASN A 780 -50.91 -23.41 -30.81
CA ASN A 780 -50.20 -22.17 -31.14
C ASN A 780 -48.70 -22.29 -30.88
N VAL A 781 -48.29 -22.92 -29.77
CA VAL A 781 -46.88 -23.19 -29.42
C VAL A 781 -46.18 -24.00 -30.51
N ALA A 782 -46.67 -25.20 -30.85
CA ALA A 782 -46.03 -26.05 -31.86
C ALA A 782 -45.94 -25.36 -33.23
N ARG A 783 -46.96 -24.57 -33.59
CA ARG A 783 -46.92 -23.76 -34.83
C ARG A 783 -45.85 -22.68 -34.78
N GLN A 784 -45.60 -22.07 -33.62
CA GLN A 784 -44.56 -21.06 -33.45
C GLN A 784 -43.16 -21.68 -33.44
N LEU A 785 -42.99 -22.86 -32.85
CA LEU A 785 -41.73 -23.60 -32.85
C LEU A 785 -41.34 -24.05 -34.26
N ALA A 786 -42.30 -24.54 -35.05
CA ALA A 786 -42.10 -24.81 -36.48
C ALA A 786 -41.81 -23.55 -37.33
N LEU A 787 -42.23 -22.35 -36.89
CA LEU A 787 -41.82 -21.08 -37.53
C LEU A 787 -40.42 -20.64 -37.11
N TRP A 788 -39.94 -21.06 -35.93
CA TRP A 788 -38.61 -20.75 -35.40
C TRP A 788 -37.55 -21.82 -35.69
N GLY A 789 -37.93 -22.98 -36.24
CA GLY A 789 -37.02 -24.11 -36.47
C GLY A 789 -36.63 -24.85 -35.18
N LEU A 790 -37.57 -24.94 -34.23
CA LEU A 790 -37.40 -25.49 -32.88
C LEU A 790 -38.28 -26.73 -32.64
N GLU A 791 -38.65 -27.47 -33.69
CA GLU A 791 -39.55 -28.65 -33.61
C GLU A 791 -39.04 -29.76 -32.67
N GLU A 792 -37.71 -29.80 -32.42
CA GLU A 792 -37.11 -30.69 -31.41
C GLU A 792 -37.63 -30.45 -29.99
N LEU A 793 -38.15 -29.24 -29.70
CA LEU A 793 -38.72 -28.86 -28.41
C LEU A 793 -40.24 -29.04 -28.31
N ASP A 794 -40.96 -29.37 -29.40
CA ASP A 794 -42.43 -29.40 -29.44
C ASP A 794 -43.04 -30.17 -28.26
N PHE A 795 -42.56 -31.39 -28.00
CA PHE A 795 -43.09 -32.24 -26.93
C PHE A 795 -42.87 -31.65 -25.53
N LEU A 796 -41.69 -31.06 -25.27
CA LEU A 796 -41.37 -30.44 -23.99
C LEU A 796 -42.20 -29.16 -23.78
N ALA A 797 -42.26 -28.31 -24.81
CA ALA A 797 -42.97 -27.04 -24.76
C ALA A 797 -44.49 -27.23 -24.69
N GLU A 798 -45.07 -28.15 -25.46
CA GLU A 798 -46.50 -28.48 -25.36
C GLU A 798 -46.88 -28.95 -23.95
N LEU A 799 -46.08 -29.84 -23.34
CA LEU A 799 -46.36 -30.38 -22.01
C LEU A 799 -46.20 -29.31 -20.91
N VAL A 800 -45.12 -28.54 -20.95
CA VAL A 800 -44.86 -27.46 -20.00
C VAL A 800 -45.90 -26.35 -20.11
N VAL A 801 -46.22 -25.87 -21.32
CA VAL A 801 -47.28 -24.86 -21.52
C VAL A 801 -48.65 -25.41 -21.12
N SER A 802 -48.96 -26.68 -21.42
CA SER A 802 -50.22 -27.31 -21.00
C SER A 802 -50.40 -27.26 -19.48
N GLU A 803 -49.37 -27.58 -18.71
CA GLU A 803 -49.43 -27.51 -17.24
C GLU A 803 -49.43 -26.08 -16.71
N LEU A 804 -48.61 -25.18 -17.25
CA LEU A 804 -48.58 -23.77 -16.81
C LEU A 804 -49.91 -23.05 -17.09
N VAL A 805 -50.45 -23.18 -18.30
CA VAL A 805 -51.76 -22.57 -18.68
C VAL A 805 -52.90 -23.21 -17.90
N THR A 806 -52.91 -24.53 -17.68
CA THR A 806 -53.92 -25.19 -16.84
C THR A 806 -53.88 -24.67 -15.39
N ASN A 807 -52.69 -24.42 -14.83
CA ASN A 807 -52.57 -23.83 -13.49
C ASN A 807 -53.03 -22.36 -13.45
N ALA A 808 -52.74 -21.55 -14.47
CA ALA A 808 -53.23 -20.17 -14.55
C ALA A 808 -54.75 -20.09 -14.67
N ILE A 809 -55.37 -20.92 -15.54
CA ILE A 809 -56.83 -20.97 -15.70
C ILE A 809 -57.52 -21.48 -14.41
N ARG A 810 -56.92 -22.45 -13.71
CA ARG A 810 -57.54 -23.09 -12.53
C ARG A 810 -57.30 -22.35 -11.20
N TYR A 811 -56.21 -21.61 -11.07
CA TYR A 811 -55.75 -21.02 -9.81
C TYR A 811 -55.28 -19.56 -9.90
N GLY A 812 -55.20 -18.99 -11.10
CA GLY A 812 -54.83 -17.60 -11.36
C GLY A 812 -56.03 -16.65 -11.44
N ARG A 813 -55.82 -15.47 -12.04
CA ARG A 813 -56.90 -14.50 -12.34
C ARG A 813 -56.71 -13.84 -13.72
N PRO A 814 -57.78 -13.59 -14.49
CA PRO A 814 -57.70 -12.81 -15.72
C PRO A 814 -57.15 -11.38 -15.52
N PRO A 815 -56.46 -10.80 -16.52
CA PRO A 815 -56.07 -11.41 -17.79
C PRO A 815 -55.04 -12.52 -17.60
N ILE A 816 -55.09 -13.54 -18.47
CA ILE A 816 -54.08 -14.61 -18.54
C ILE A 816 -53.33 -14.44 -19.86
N GLY A 817 -52.01 -14.37 -19.82
CA GLY A 817 -51.16 -14.29 -21.00
C GLY A 817 -50.24 -15.50 -21.12
N LEU A 818 -50.03 -15.99 -22.35
CA LEU A 818 -48.95 -16.91 -22.69
C LEU A 818 -47.95 -16.17 -23.58
N ARG A 819 -46.67 -16.23 -23.22
CA ARG A 819 -45.55 -15.68 -23.99
C ARG A 819 -44.51 -16.78 -24.22
N LEU A 820 -44.01 -16.88 -25.45
CA LEU A 820 -42.76 -17.57 -25.76
C LEU A 820 -41.69 -16.54 -26.10
N ILE A 821 -40.47 -16.78 -25.65
CA ILE A 821 -39.27 -16.00 -25.99
C ILE A 821 -38.20 -16.96 -26.50
N HIS A 822 -37.72 -16.72 -27.72
CA HIS A 822 -36.61 -17.42 -28.35
C HIS A 822 -35.34 -16.58 -28.22
N ASP A 823 -34.50 -16.92 -27.24
CA ASP A 823 -33.16 -16.36 -27.06
C ASP A 823 -32.11 -17.47 -27.22
N ARG A 824 -31.25 -17.73 -26.23
CA ARG A 824 -30.36 -18.92 -26.21
C ARG A 824 -31.11 -20.22 -25.95
N THR A 825 -32.23 -20.07 -25.28
CA THR A 825 -33.14 -21.10 -24.79
C THR A 825 -34.55 -20.65 -25.10
N LEU A 826 -35.49 -21.60 -25.12
CA LEU A 826 -36.91 -21.31 -25.29
C LEU A 826 -37.52 -21.05 -23.91
N LEU A 827 -37.84 -19.80 -23.60
CA LEU A 827 -38.56 -19.46 -22.38
C LEU A 827 -40.07 -19.48 -22.64
N CYS A 828 -40.78 -20.26 -21.83
CA CYS A 828 -42.24 -20.30 -21.76
C CYS A 828 -42.69 -19.53 -20.52
N GLU A 829 -43.38 -18.41 -20.69
CA GLU A 829 -43.95 -17.62 -19.60
C GLU A 829 -45.48 -17.63 -19.63
N VAL A 830 -46.12 -17.85 -18.48
CA VAL A 830 -47.56 -17.70 -18.31
C VAL A 830 -47.82 -16.69 -17.19
N SER A 831 -48.49 -15.59 -17.51
CA SER A 831 -48.83 -14.51 -16.59
C SER A 831 -50.30 -14.55 -16.18
N ASP A 832 -50.59 -14.17 -14.94
CA ASP A 832 -51.95 -13.96 -14.45
C ASP A 832 -52.00 -12.90 -13.32
N ALA A 833 -53.16 -12.28 -13.12
CA ALA A 833 -53.37 -11.19 -12.15
C ALA A 833 -53.52 -11.66 -10.68
N GLY A 834 -53.19 -12.91 -10.38
CA GLY A 834 -53.14 -13.47 -9.03
C GLY A 834 -51.76 -13.29 -8.37
N SER A 835 -51.74 -12.95 -7.08
CA SER A 835 -50.49 -12.79 -6.32
C SER A 835 -49.96 -14.07 -5.67
N THR A 836 -50.75 -15.16 -5.63
CA THR A 836 -50.37 -16.39 -4.92
C THR A 836 -49.36 -17.22 -5.70
N THR A 837 -48.17 -17.43 -5.12
CA THR A 837 -47.10 -18.27 -5.68
C THR A 837 -47.56 -19.74 -5.82
N PRO A 838 -47.28 -20.43 -6.93
CA PRO A 838 -47.57 -21.86 -7.08
C PRO A 838 -46.65 -22.71 -6.19
N HIS A 839 -47.23 -23.60 -5.37
CA HIS A 839 -46.44 -24.53 -4.55
C HIS A 839 -46.39 -25.94 -5.17
N LEU A 840 -45.17 -26.45 -5.38
CA LEU A 840 -44.93 -27.79 -5.89
C LEU A 840 -45.33 -28.84 -4.85
N ARG A 841 -46.20 -29.79 -5.24
CA ARG A 841 -46.75 -30.82 -4.33
C ARG A 841 -46.21 -32.20 -4.68
N ARG A 842 -45.84 -32.98 -3.67
CA ARG A 842 -45.64 -34.43 -3.82
C ARG A 842 -47.00 -35.12 -3.89
N ALA A 843 -47.57 -35.18 -5.10
CA ALA A 843 -48.77 -35.94 -5.38
C ALA A 843 -48.58 -37.42 -5.00
N ARG A 844 -49.59 -38.03 -4.38
CA ARG A 844 -49.66 -39.46 -4.10
C ARG A 844 -50.09 -40.21 -5.37
N VAL A 845 -49.87 -41.52 -5.40
CA VAL A 845 -50.16 -42.39 -6.55
C VAL A 845 -51.61 -42.24 -7.06
N PHE A 846 -52.56 -41.98 -6.16
CA PHE A 846 -53.99 -41.83 -6.45
C PHE A 846 -54.48 -40.37 -6.51
N ASP A 847 -53.60 -39.36 -6.40
CA ASP A 847 -54.02 -37.95 -6.48
C ASP A 847 -54.21 -37.56 -7.96
N GLU A 848 -55.44 -37.15 -8.31
CA GLU A 848 -55.86 -36.71 -9.65
C GLU A 848 -55.31 -35.32 -10.07
N GLY A 849 -54.38 -34.74 -9.29
CA GLY A 849 -53.86 -33.41 -9.55
C GLY A 849 -52.64 -33.05 -8.68
N GLY A 850 -52.03 -31.91 -9.00
CA GLY A 850 -50.82 -31.43 -8.33
C GLY A 850 -49.50 -31.96 -8.91
N ARG A 851 -49.53 -32.74 -9.99
CA ARG A 851 -48.34 -33.24 -10.70
C ARG A 851 -47.71 -32.19 -11.63
N GLY A 852 -48.48 -31.24 -12.17
CA GLY A 852 -48.01 -30.31 -13.22
C GLY A 852 -46.71 -29.59 -12.94
N LEU A 853 -46.59 -28.94 -11.77
CA LEU A 853 -45.35 -28.25 -11.38
C LEU A 853 -44.18 -29.20 -11.13
N LEU A 854 -44.43 -30.47 -10.78
CA LEU A 854 -43.39 -31.50 -10.69
C LEU A 854 -42.90 -31.90 -12.08
N LEU A 855 -43.77 -31.96 -13.09
CA LEU A 855 -43.39 -32.19 -14.48
C LEU A 855 -42.59 -31.02 -15.04
N VAL A 856 -43.06 -29.78 -14.85
CA VAL A 856 -42.29 -28.56 -15.22
C VAL A 856 -40.90 -28.58 -14.57
N ALA A 857 -40.81 -28.93 -13.29
CA ALA A 857 -39.54 -29.04 -12.55
C ALA A 857 -38.65 -30.25 -12.92
N GLN A 858 -39.13 -31.16 -13.77
CA GLN A 858 -38.35 -32.30 -14.31
C GLN A 858 -37.98 -32.13 -15.79
N LEU A 859 -38.65 -31.22 -16.50
CA LEU A 859 -38.52 -31.02 -17.96
C LEU A 859 -37.84 -29.69 -18.33
N ALA A 860 -37.90 -28.69 -17.44
CA ALA A 860 -37.23 -27.40 -17.64
C ALA A 860 -35.84 -27.37 -16.99
N GLU A 861 -34.89 -26.70 -17.63
CA GLU A 861 -33.54 -26.49 -17.11
C GLU A 861 -33.56 -25.54 -15.90
N ARG A 862 -34.40 -24.50 -15.98
CA ARG A 862 -34.76 -23.59 -14.88
C ARG A 862 -36.24 -23.28 -14.96
N TRP A 863 -36.89 -23.05 -13.83
CA TRP A 863 -38.27 -22.57 -13.78
C TRP A 863 -38.48 -21.76 -12.49
N GLY A 864 -39.49 -20.90 -12.46
CA GLY A 864 -39.75 -20.05 -11.30
C GLY A 864 -41.08 -19.33 -11.35
N THR A 865 -41.25 -18.38 -10.42
CA THR A 865 -42.38 -17.45 -10.41
C THR A 865 -41.88 -16.06 -10.10
N ARG A 866 -41.99 -15.16 -11.08
CA ARG A 866 -41.73 -13.73 -10.96
C ARG A 866 -42.99 -13.06 -10.41
N HIS A 867 -42.84 -12.14 -9.47
CA HIS A 867 -43.93 -11.33 -8.96
C HIS A 867 -43.84 -9.90 -9.53
N ALA A 868 -44.99 -9.28 -9.79
CA ALA A 868 -45.11 -7.90 -10.25
C ALA A 868 -46.17 -7.20 -9.42
N ARG A 869 -46.14 -5.86 -9.34
CA ARG A 869 -47.06 -5.08 -8.48
C ARG A 869 -48.54 -5.41 -8.70
N HIS A 870 -48.95 -5.88 -9.89
CA HIS A 870 -50.33 -6.25 -10.24
C HIS A 870 -50.48 -7.68 -10.81
N GLY A 871 -49.60 -8.63 -10.46
CA GLY A 871 -49.76 -10.03 -10.87
C GLY A 871 -48.55 -10.91 -10.62
N LYS A 872 -48.50 -12.06 -11.28
CA LYS A 872 -47.32 -12.96 -11.31
C LYS A 872 -47.07 -13.48 -12.72
N THR A 873 -45.89 -14.02 -12.95
CA THR A 873 -45.53 -14.77 -14.15
C THR A 873 -44.81 -16.05 -13.75
N VAL A 874 -45.40 -17.20 -14.05
CA VAL A 874 -44.75 -18.50 -13.89
C VAL A 874 -44.00 -18.81 -15.17
N TRP A 875 -42.71 -19.09 -15.07
CA TRP A 875 -41.84 -19.23 -16.24
C TRP A 875 -41.04 -20.54 -16.19
N ALA A 876 -40.68 -21.07 -17.36
CA ALA A 876 -39.88 -22.26 -17.55
C ALA A 876 -38.92 -22.08 -18.75
N GLU A 877 -37.69 -22.52 -18.59
CA GLU A 877 -36.60 -22.41 -19.57
C GLU A 877 -36.30 -23.79 -20.16
N LEU A 878 -36.44 -23.93 -21.49
CA LEU A 878 -36.31 -25.18 -22.23
C LEU A 878 -35.13 -25.13 -23.20
N ASN A 879 -34.43 -26.25 -23.33
CA ASN A 879 -33.16 -26.37 -24.05
C ASN A 879 -33.13 -27.74 -24.76
N ALA A 880 -32.72 -27.79 -26.03
CA ALA A 880 -32.65 -29.05 -26.79
C ALA A 880 -31.63 -30.05 -26.20
N SER A 881 -30.69 -29.58 -25.37
CA SER A 881 -29.78 -30.44 -24.61
C SER A 881 -30.40 -31.09 -23.37
N ALA A 882 -31.65 -30.77 -23.00
CA ALA A 882 -32.34 -31.38 -21.86
C ALA A 882 -32.69 -32.85 -22.17
N ALA A 883 -31.90 -33.77 -21.64
CA ALA A 883 -32.14 -35.21 -21.83
C ALA A 883 -33.51 -35.60 -21.25
N LEU A 884 -34.41 -36.08 -22.13
CA LEU A 884 -35.73 -36.58 -21.75
C LEU A 884 -35.61 -37.59 -20.60
N PRO A 885 -36.26 -37.36 -19.45
CA PRO A 885 -36.20 -38.29 -18.33
C PRO A 885 -36.84 -39.63 -18.72
N ASP A 886 -36.31 -40.70 -18.14
CA ASP A 886 -36.68 -42.07 -18.52
C ASP A 886 -38.19 -42.31 -18.31
N MET A 887 -38.92 -42.51 -19.42
CA MET A 887 -40.38 -42.38 -19.52
C MET A 887 -41.19 -43.43 -18.73
N ALA A 888 -40.53 -44.26 -17.93
CA ALA A 888 -41.12 -45.26 -17.04
C ALA A 888 -41.66 -44.70 -15.70
N PHE A 889 -41.52 -43.39 -15.44
CA PHE A 889 -41.89 -42.73 -14.18
C PHE A 889 -43.06 -41.73 -14.26
N LEU A 890 -43.68 -41.58 -15.43
CA LEU A 890 -44.78 -40.64 -15.72
C LEU A 890 -46.17 -41.28 -15.52
#